data_AF-A0A653TRF3-F1
#
_entry.id   AF-A0A653TRF3-F1
#
_cell.length_a   1.000
_cell.length_b   1.000
_cell.length_c   1.000
_cell.angle_alpha   90.00
_cell.angle_beta   90.00
_cell.angle_gamma   90.00
#
_symmetry.space_group_name_H-M   'P 1'
#
loop_
_entity.id
_entity.type
_entity.pdbx_description
1 polymer ?
#
loop_
_entity_poly.entity_id
_entity_poly.type
_entity_poly.pdbx_seq_one_letter_code
_entity_poly.pdbx_strand_id
1 'polypeptide(L)'
;MTSTAGSEPRTEAAGGRLRAPLLLAIDGRSGAGKTSLAVETAAVLRPHLEVAVFHLDSIYPGWDGLADSLDTYVHEVVAPLAQGRTAQWTWWDWTADAPGRADVTPPADVVILEGVGAGNRNARPHLDAVAWVAMDDGERQRRALRRDGETFAAHWERWAAQEDAYLAGDEVAEAAWLTLNGHGPTPRAAADLVEGLRSLPGWEAALALVPAPGPPQWERRTLATAAEPRALFAAMGGPDAATALLLESSDRDVTPAPERSRHSLIGLATDSSTVATHTSGVTTVSSGLLTLRRPGAFFPWLATVWPGGPSTGHPAAGHDAGPAGLGAPGTPGRAGGVGHPGDSGPADSPFQPGWMGWIGYGIKREAGSPDGAATLAAAADEAAPAVPEALLFHPERGASVDHMAGTTTLFWSADDPGGPEWADRVTDGLREGLSQGLPDGLSAERSEGEPADRAEGRAAAAPATPPVFTVRDTREEYLTKIRAAQQQIHEGNTYEVCLTTALESTVDAFDGWSTYRRLAEANRAPFTLYLRAQVARAGVGRGAETGSGTQTGGGPVQILSTSPERFLSVSSSAAGGWLVTEPIKGTRPRGATPDKDRALAEELASSPKDRAENIMITDLARNDLSRFARPGTLATTRVCAIESYPTVHQMVSTVTAQLQPGVPRADALAAAFPPGSMTGAPKISTMDILEDLEAGPRGVYSGVAGYLSADGAADLNVLIRTLVAVPAPSAAGEPVESAGPASAVRDTGRTHLSLGVGGAITSDSVPEEEWDEVRTKAHGVLRVLGSAFPDA
;
A
#
# COMPACT_ATOMS: atom_id res chain seq x y z
N MET A 1 -4.48 29.27 -14.14
CA MET A 1 -5.89 29.66 -14.04
C MET A 1 -6.68 28.91 -15.12
N THR A 2 -7.06 27.67 -14.81
CA THR A 2 -7.98 26.84 -15.59
C THR A 2 -9.16 26.59 -14.67
N SER A 3 -10.33 27.03 -15.11
CA SER A 3 -11.57 27.06 -14.32
C SER A 3 -11.97 25.65 -13.88
N THR A 4 -11.89 25.41 -12.57
CA THR A 4 -12.64 24.35 -11.87
C THR A 4 -14.13 24.67 -11.98
N ALA A 5 -14.76 24.23 -13.06
CA ALA A 5 -16.22 24.15 -13.10
C ALA A 5 -16.63 23.01 -12.16
N GLY A 6 -17.08 23.37 -10.96
CA GLY A 6 -17.64 22.42 -10.00
C GLY A 6 -18.80 21.66 -10.62
N SER A 7 -18.73 20.34 -10.57
CA SER A 7 -19.85 19.45 -10.83
C SER A 7 -20.91 19.67 -9.74
N GLU A 8 -22.02 20.31 -10.09
CA GLU A 8 -23.21 20.29 -9.23
C GLU A 8 -23.64 18.83 -8.97
N PRO A 9 -24.06 18.48 -7.73
CA PRO A 9 -24.58 17.16 -7.43
C PRO A 9 -25.82 16.87 -8.28
N ARG A 10 -25.75 15.81 -9.10
CA ARG A 10 -26.84 15.37 -10.01
C ARG A 10 -27.95 14.62 -9.26
N THR A 11 -28.44 15.14 -8.14
CA THR A 11 -29.53 14.51 -7.38
C THR A 11 -30.84 15.31 -7.41
N GLU A 12 -31.90 14.53 -7.62
CA GLU A 12 -33.35 14.79 -7.58
C GLU A 12 -34.02 15.53 -8.76
N ALA A 13 -34.81 14.74 -9.49
CA ALA A 13 -36.12 15.13 -9.99
C ALA A 13 -37.17 14.19 -9.36
N ALA A 14 -38.39 14.70 -9.16
CA ALA A 14 -39.49 13.94 -8.58
C ALA A 14 -39.71 12.62 -9.34
N GLY A 15 -39.48 11.48 -8.67
CA GLY A 15 -39.68 10.14 -9.25
C GLY A 15 -38.45 9.22 -9.29
N GLY A 16 -37.29 9.63 -8.79
CA GLY A 16 -36.17 8.72 -8.54
C GLY A 16 -35.37 8.23 -9.76
N ARG A 17 -35.50 8.87 -10.94
CA ARG A 17 -34.68 8.57 -12.13
C ARG A 17 -33.45 9.48 -12.24
N LEU A 18 -32.31 8.92 -12.65
CA LEU A 18 -31.09 9.66 -12.97
C LEU A 18 -31.34 10.64 -14.15
N ARG A 19 -30.79 11.86 -14.10
CA ARG A 19 -31.02 12.89 -15.14
C ARG A 19 -30.33 12.59 -16.49
N ALA A 20 -29.37 11.67 -16.52
CA ALA A 20 -28.66 11.21 -17.72
C ALA A 20 -28.12 9.77 -17.48
N PRO A 21 -27.99 8.94 -18.53
CA PRO A 21 -27.43 7.58 -18.42
C PRO A 21 -25.98 7.62 -17.94
N LEU A 22 -25.56 6.58 -17.19
CA LEU A 22 -24.13 6.29 -17.01
C LEU A 22 -23.61 5.51 -18.22
N LEU A 23 -22.55 6.01 -18.86
CA LEU A 23 -21.94 5.40 -20.04
C LEU A 23 -20.67 4.64 -19.67
N LEU A 24 -20.71 3.32 -19.85
CA LEU A 24 -19.56 2.42 -19.68
C LEU A 24 -19.04 1.97 -21.04
N ALA A 25 -17.81 2.33 -21.37
CA ALA A 25 -17.11 1.71 -22.49
C ALA A 25 -16.36 0.44 -22.06
N ILE A 26 -16.54 -0.66 -22.80
CA ILE A 26 -15.74 -1.88 -22.69
C ILE A 26 -14.92 -2.01 -23.97
N ASP A 27 -13.64 -1.63 -23.89
CA ASP A 27 -12.67 -1.63 -25.00
C ASP A 27 -11.61 -2.72 -24.79
N GLY A 28 -10.75 -2.92 -25.78
CA GLY A 28 -9.81 -4.02 -25.88
C GLY A 28 -9.67 -4.49 -27.33
N ARG A 29 -8.60 -5.21 -27.64
CA ARG A 29 -8.41 -5.77 -28.98
C ARG A 29 -9.42 -6.85 -29.33
N SER A 30 -9.57 -7.15 -30.61
CA SER A 30 -10.40 -8.26 -31.10
C SER A 30 -9.94 -9.58 -30.51
N GLY A 31 -10.88 -10.45 -30.18
CA GLY A 31 -10.62 -11.73 -29.50
C GLY A 31 -10.41 -11.64 -27.99
N ALA A 32 -10.33 -10.44 -27.39
CA ALA A 32 -10.06 -10.27 -25.95
C ALA A 32 -11.20 -10.71 -25.00
N GLY A 33 -12.44 -10.83 -25.51
CA GLY A 33 -13.60 -11.24 -24.71
C GLY A 33 -14.57 -10.12 -24.29
N LYS A 34 -14.45 -8.92 -24.88
CA LYS A 34 -15.30 -7.74 -24.60
C LYS A 34 -16.80 -8.02 -24.66
N THR A 35 -17.28 -8.59 -25.78
CA THR A 35 -18.70 -8.89 -25.98
C THR A 35 -19.26 -9.81 -24.90
N SER A 36 -18.53 -10.87 -24.53
CA SER A 36 -18.93 -11.77 -23.44
C SER A 36 -19.00 -11.03 -22.11
N LEU A 37 -17.99 -10.20 -21.80
CA LEU A 37 -17.96 -9.40 -20.57
C LEU A 37 -19.13 -8.41 -20.53
N ALA A 38 -19.44 -7.72 -21.63
CA ALA A 38 -20.55 -6.79 -21.74
C ALA A 38 -21.91 -7.47 -21.48
N VAL A 39 -22.11 -8.66 -22.07
CA VAL A 39 -23.34 -9.44 -21.88
C VAL A 39 -23.50 -9.90 -20.43
N GLU A 40 -22.45 -10.45 -19.81
CA GLU A 40 -22.50 -10.90 -18.41
C GLU A 40 -22.68 -9.71 -17.45
N THR A 41 -22.00 -8.59 -17.71
CA THR A 41 -22.17 -7.35 -16.91
C THR A 41 -23.60 -6.84 -17.00
N ALA A 42 -24.19 -6.82 -18.20
CA ALA A 42 -25.60 -6.46 -18.37
C ALA A 42 -26.53 -7.45 -17.65
N ALA A 43 -26.20 -8.74 -17.61
CA ALA A 43 -26.99 -9.74 -16.89
C ALA A 43 -26.96 -9.52 -15.36
N VAL A 44 -25.84 -9.05 -14.80
CA VAL A 44 -25.73 -8.69 -13.38
C VAL A 44 -26.54 -7.43 -13.05
N LEU A 45 -26.58 -6.45 -13.96
CA LEU A 45 -27.21 -5.14 -13.71
C LEU A 45 -28.73 -5.10 -13.99
N ARG A 46 -29.21 -5.80 -15.03
CA ARG A 46 -30.62 -5.79 -15.47
C ARG A 46 -31.67 -6.17 -14.42
N PRO A 47 -31.39 -7.00 -13.40
CA PRO A 47 -32.36 -7.24 -12.32
C PRO A 47 -32.67 -6.00 -11.49
N HIS A 48 -31.83 -4.96 -11.55
CA HIS A 48 -31.89 -3.79 -10.68
C HIS A 48 -31.98 -2.46 -11.43
N LEU A 49 -31.51 -2.40 -12.69
CA LEU A 49 -31.37 -1.18 -13.49
C LEU A 49 -31.85 -1.41 -14.93
N GLU A 50 -32.31 -0.35 -15.60
CA GLU A 50 -32.48 -0.36 -17.05
C GLU A 50 -31.09 -0.33 -17.71
N VAL A 51 -30.78 -1.34 -18.54
CA VAL A 51 -29.46 -1.48 -19.19
C VAL A 51 -29.60 -1.65 -20.70
N ALA A 52 -28.98 -0.74 -21.46
CA ALA A 52 -28.79 -0.87 -22.90
C ALA A 52 -27.37 -1.33 -23.22
N VAL A 53 -27.20 -2.11 -24.29
CA VAL A 53 -25.89 -2.53 -24.80
C VAL A 53 -25.81 -2.16 -26.28
N PHE A 54 -24.73 -1.50 -26.67
CA PHE A 54 -24.44 -1.13 -28.05
C PHE A 54 -23.11 -1.75 -28.48
N HIS A 55 -23.11 -2.37 -29.66
CA HIS A 55 -21.96 -3.09 -30.21
C HIS A 55 -21.36 -2.28 -31.37
N LEU A 56 -20.12 -1.83 -31.25
CA LEU A 56 -19.50 -0.99 -32.30
C LEU A 56 -19.26 -1.76 -33.61
N ASP A 57 -19.17 -3.08 -33.57
CA ASP A 57 -19.09 -3.93 -34.78
C ASP A 57 -20.30 -3.79 -35.71
N SER A 58 -21.39 -3.20 -35.21
CA SER A 58 -22.61 -2.92 -35.95
C SER A 58 -22.49 -1.68 -36.84
N ILE A 59 -21.43 -0.87 -36.73
CA ILE A 59 -21.27 0.40 -37.48
C ILE A 59 -19.95 0.52 -38.25
N TYR A 60 -19.08 -0.50 -38.22
CA TYR A 60 -17.84 -0.47 -39.03
C TYR A 60 -18.13 -0.68 -40.51
N PRO A 61 -17.75 0.24 -41.42
CA PRO A 61 -17.88 0.04 -42.85
C PRO A 61 -16.83 -0.98 -43.35
N GLY A 62 -17.16 -2.25 -43.16
CA GLY A 62 -16.36 -3.40 -43.58
C GLY A 62 -15.04 -3.52 -42.81
N TRP A 63 -14.11 -4.27 -43.41
CA TRP A 63 -12.84 -4.63 -42.78
C TRP A 63 -11.80 -3.52 -42.72
N ASP A 64 -12.03 -2.34 -43.30
CA ASP A 64 -11.16 -1.13 -43.20
C ASP A 64 -11.79 0.00 -42.38
N GLY A 65 -12.97 -0.24 -41.82
CA GLY A 65 -13.83 0.82 -41.31
C GLY A 65 -13.50 1.33 -39.92
N LEU A 66 -12.50 0.78 -39.23
CA LEU A 66 -12.29 1.09 -37.81
C LEU A 66 -12.10 2.60 -37.58
N ALA A 67 -11.17 3.22 -38.32
CA ALA A 67 -10.86 4.64 -38.17
C ALA A 67 -12.05 5.53 -38.58
N ASP A 68 -12.70 5.21 -39.69
CA ASP A 68 -13.83 5.99 -40.24
C ASP A 68 -15.06 5.97 -39.31
N SER A 69 -15.22 4.90 -38.52
CA SER A 69 -16.34 4.77 -37.58
C SER A 69 -16.14 5.46 -36.25
N LEU A 70 -14.91 5.79 -35.82
CA LEU A 70 -14.70 6.33 -34.47
C LEU A 70 -15.40 7.69 -34.30
N ASP A 71 -15.31 8.58 -35.28
CA ASP A 71 -15.99 9.88 -35.23
C ASP A 71 -17.51 9.73 -35.40
N THR A 72 -17.95 8.82 -36.28
CA THR A 72 -19.38 8.50 -36.48
C THR A 72 -20.00 7.96 -35.19
N TYR A 73 -19.33 7.03 -34.51
CA TYR A 73 -19.71 6.49 -33.20
C TYR A 73 -19.88 7.60 -32.15
N VAL A 74 -18.92 8.52 -32.05
CA VAL A 74 -18.99 9.62 -31.09
C VAL A 74 -20.18 10.53 -31.39
N HIS A 75 -20.37 10.89 -32.66
CA HIS A 75 -21.40 11.85 -33.08
C HIS A 75 -22.83 11.28 -33.04
N GLU A 76 -23.01 10.05 -33.53
CA GLU A 76 -24.33 9.41 -33.71
C GLU A 76 -24.79 8.64 -32.47
N VAL A 77 -23.84 8.15 -31.65
CA VAL A 77 -24.14 7.25 -30.53
C VAL A 77 -23.78 7.88 -29.19
N VAL A 78 -22.50 8.17 -28.94
CA VAL A 78 -22.04 8.57 -27.60
C VAL A 78 -22.60 9.94 -27.18
N ALA A 79 -22.45 10.96 -28.03
CA ALA A 79 -22.86 12.32 -27.69
C ALA A 79 -24.38 12.47 -27.48
N PRO A 80 -25.27 11.85 -28.29
CA PRO A 80 -26.69 11.83 -28.00
C PRO A 80 -27.03 11.13 -26.67
N LEU A 81 -26.44 9.97 -26.39
CA LEU A 81 -26.71 9.21 -25.18
C LEU A 81 -26.23 9.97 -23.93
N ALA A 82 -25.06 10.60 -23.97
CA ALA A 82 -24.55 11.43 -22.87
C ALA A 82 -25.48 12.63 -22.56
N GLN A 83 -26.30 13.05 -23.51
CA GLN A 83 -27.31 14.10 -23.37
C GLN A 83 -28.70 13.55 -23.01
N GLY A 84 -28.82 12.25 -22.72
CA GLY A 84 -30.09 11.58 -22.44
C GLY A 84 -31.01 11.45 -23.65
N ARG A 85 -30.48 11.54 -24.88
CA ARG A 85 -31.25 11.42 -26.13
C ARG A 85 -31.03 10.03 -26.76
N THR A 86 -32.04 9.53 -27.44
CA THR A 86 -31.93 8.31 -28.26
C THR A 86 -30.90 8.53 -29.38
N ALA A 87 -29.92 7.64 -29.44
CA ALA A 87 -28.97 7.57 -30.54
C ALA A 87 -29.65 6.95 -31.78
N GLN A 88 -29.29 7.47 -32.95
CA GLN A 88 -29.74 6.97 -34.26
C GLN A 88 -28.51 6.69 -35.09
N TRP A 89 -28.41 5.48 -35.62
CA TRP A 89 -27.21 5.00 -36.32
C TRP A 89 -27.60 4.05 -37.44
N THR A 90 -26.67 3.78 -38.36
CA THR A 90 -26.91 2.86 -39.48
C THR A 90 -26.15 1.56 -39.28
N TRP A 91 -26.87 0.44 -39.29
CA TRP A 91 -26.29 -0.89 -39.18
C TRP A 91 -25.50 -1.26 -40.44
N TRP A 92 -24.30 -1.80 -40.29
CA TRP A 92 -23.50 -2.33 -41.39
C TRP A 92 -23.85 -3.79 -41.68
N ASP A 93 -24.20 -4.08 -42.93
CA ASP A 93 -24.43 -5.46 -43.38
C ASP A 93 -23.11 -6.10 -43.83
N TRP A 94 -22.50 -6.90 -42.96
CA TRP A 94 -21.27 -7.64 -43.25
C TRP A 94 -21.40 -8.68 -44.37
N THR A 95 -22.62 -9.13 -44.70
CA THR A 95 -22.85 -10.08 -45.80
C THR A 95 -22.95 -9.36 -47.14
N ALA A 96 -23.58 -8.19 -47.15
CA ALA A 96 -23.72 -7.35 -48.34
C ALA A 96 -22.55 -6.38 -48.57
N ASP A 97 -21.69 -6.18 -47.57
CA ASP A 97 -20.60 -5.20 -47.53
C ASP A 97 -21.11 -3.77 -47.86
N ALA A 98 -22.22 -3.39 -47.24
CA ALA A 98 -22.91 -2.12 -47.50
C ALA A 98 -23.68 -1.60 -46.27
N PRO A 99 -24.03 -0.29 -46.21
CA PRO A 99 -24.94 0.23 -45.21
C PRO A 99 -26.30 -0.47 -45.29
N GLY A 100 -26.76 -0.99 -44.16
CA GLY A 100 -28.03 -1.66 -43.99
C GLY A 100 -29.12 -0.73 -43.45
N ARG A 101 -29.88 -1.19 -42.46
CA ARG A 101 -31.01 -0.43 -41.90
C ARG A 101 -30.56 0.62 -40.87
N ALA A 102 -31.33 1.70 -40.75
CA ALA A 102 -31.25 2.56 -39.57
C ALA A 102 -31.75 1.80 -38.33
N ASP A 103 -31.09 2.01 -37.19
CA ASP A 103 -31.43 1.44 -35.89
C ASP A 103 -31.27 2.50 -34.79
N VAL A 104 -31.71 2.19 -33.57
CA VAL A 104 -31.69 3.14 -32.45
C VAL A 104 -31.19 2.51 -31.17
N THR A 105 -30.53 3.33 -30.34
CA THR A 105 -30.19 2.96 -28.96
C THR A 105 -30.83 3.97 -28.01
N PRO A 106 -31.83 3.58 -27.21
CA PRO A 106 -32.45 4.48 -26.24
C PRO A 106 -31.51 4.73 -25.05
N PRO A 107 -31.66 5.86 -24.35
CA PRO A 107 -31.04 6.04 -23.04
C PRO A 107 -31.60 4.99 -22.04
N ALA A 108 -30.79 4.62 -21.06
CA ALA A 108 -31.12 3.69 -19.97
C ALA A 108 -30.48 4.20 -18.66
N ASP A 109 -30.61 3.50 -17.53
CA ASP A 109 -29.86 3.88 -16.32
C ASP A 109 -28.35 3.70 -16.56
N VAL A 110 -27.98 2.58 -17.22
CA VAL A 110 -26.61 2.28 -17.66
C VAL A 110 -26.63 1.91 -19.14
N VAL A 111 -25.72 2.49 -19.92
CA VAL A 111 -25.48 2.10 -21.31
C VAL A 111 -24.06 1.54 -21.43
N ILE A 112 -23.96 0.28 -21.88
CA ILE A 112 -22.69 -0.39 -22.13
C ILE A 112 -22.36 -0.26 -23.62
N LEU A 113 -21.24 0.39 -23.93
CA LEU A 113 -20.71 0.61 -25.27
C LEU A 113 -19.52 -0.34 -25.44
N GLU A 114 -19.61 -1.36 -26.28
CA GLU A 114 -18.56 -2.38 -26.39
C GLU A 114 -18.03 -2.54 -27.81
N GLY A 115 -16.70 -2.67 -27.93
CA GLY A 115 -16.03 -2.87 -29.20
C GLY A 115 -14.65 -2.22 -29.24
N VAL A 116 -13.88 -2.54 -30.28
CA VAL A 116 -12.55 -1.93 -30.50
C VAL A 116 -12.72 -0.44 -30.75
N GLY A 117 -12.18 0.42 -29.88
CA GLY A 117 -12.38 1.87 -30.03
C GLY A 117 -13.58 2.43 -29.26
N ALA A 118 -14.27 1.62 -28.45
CA ALA A 118 -15.36 2.08 -27.58
C ALA A 118 -14.92 3.20 -26.63
N GLY A 119 -13.65 3.13 -26.16
CA GLY A 119 -13.04 4.09 -25.25
C GLY A 119 -12.10 5.10 -25.93
N ASN A 120 -12.24 5.32 -27.23
CA ASN A 120 -11.35 6.23 -27.96
C ASN A 120 -11.34 7.67 -27.39
N ARG A 121 -10.28 8.43 -27.67
CA ARG A 121 -10.00 9.79 -27.20
C ARG A 121 -11.16 10.76 -27.36
N ASN A 122 -11.91 10.66 -28.46
CA ASN A 122 -13.03 11.56 -28.73
C ASN A 122 -14.29 11.14 -27.97
N ALA A 123 -14.43 9.85 -27.61
CA ALA A 123 -15.52 9.35 -26.77
C ALA A 123 -15.29 9.64 -25.28
N ARG A 124 -14.04 9.53 -24.78
CA ARG A 124 -13.69 9.65 -23.34
C ARG A 124 -14.31 10.85 -22.59
N PRO A 125 -14.39 12.08 -23.14
CA PRO A 125 -15.00 13.21 -22.45
C PRO A 125 -16.50 13.04 -22.15
N HIS A 126 -17.16 12.08 -22.78
CA HIS A 126 -18.58 11.78 -22.62
C HIS A 126 -18.84 10.52 -21.78
N LEU A 127 -17.80 9.74 -21.44
CA LEU A 127 -17.93 8.46 -20.76
C LEU A 127 -17.78 8.62 -19.24
N ASP A 128 -18.55 7.86 -18.48
CA ASP A 128 -18.46 7.80 -17.01
C ASP A 128 -17.52 6.70 -16.53
N ALA A 129 -17.24 5.70 -17.37
CA ALA A 129 -16.23 4.68 -17.14
C ALA A 129 -15.69 4.08 -18.45
N VAL A 130 -14.44 3.62 -18.42
CA VAL A 130 -13.75 2.89 -19.47
C VAL A 130 -13.09 1.68 -18.82
N ALA A 131 -13.46 0.50 -19.29
CA ALA A 131 -12.86 -0.78 -18.95
C ALA A 131 -12.08 -1.32 -20.16
N TRP A 132 -10.80 -1.64 -19.96
CA TRP A 132 -9.94 -2.26 -20.95
C TRP A 132 -9.80 -3.76 -20.69
N VAL A 133 -10.11 -4.60 -21.68
CA VAL A 133 -9.95 -6.05 -21.59
C VAL A 133 -8.59 -6.45 -22.20
N ALA A 134 -7.65 -6.83 -21.35
CA ALA A 134 -6.30 -7.24 -21.73
C ALA A 134 -6.24 -8.75 -22.00
N MET A 135 -5.58 -9.15 -23.10
CA MET A 135 -5.37 -10.55 -23.45
C MET A 135 -4.18 -10.71 -24.40
N ASP A 136 -3.44 -11.80 -24.22
CA ASP A 136 -2.29 -12.16 -25.05
C ASP A 136 -2.67 -12.39 -26.52
N ASP A 137 -1.85 -11.87 -27.44
CA ASP A 137 -2.11 -11.90 -28.88
C ASP A 137 -2.40 -13.30 -29.43
N GLY A 138 -1.60 -14.29 -29.00
CA GLY A 138 -1.80 -15.68 -29.41
C GLY A 138 -3.12 -16.28 -28.92
N GLU A 139 -3.60 -15.90 -27.72
CA GLU A 139 -4.90 -16.37 -27.21
C GLU A 139 -6.06 -15.63 -27.88
N ARG A 140 -5.91 -14.32 -28.13
CA ARG A 140 -6.89 -13.53 -28.90
C ARG A 140 -7.13 -14.15 -30.28
N GLN A 141 -6.06 -14.49 -31.00
CA GLN A 141 -6.15 -15.10 -32.32
C GLN A 141 -6.82 -16.47 -32.26
N ARG A 142 -6.43 -17.33 -31.30
CA ARG A 142 -7.07 -18.65 -31.10
C ARG A 142 -8.57 -18.54 -30.81
N ARG A 143 -8.98 -17.59 -29.97
CA ARG A 143 -10.39 -17.36 -29.63
C ARG A 143 -11.18 -16.85 -30.83
N ALA A 144 -10.64 -15.90 -31.59
CA ALA A 144 -11.30 -15.36 -32.78
C ALA A 144 -11.49 -16.45 -33.85
N LEU A 145 -10.45 -17.24 -34.13
CA LEU A 145 -10.52 -18.35 -35.09
C LEU A 145 -11.53 -19.43 -34.67
N ARG A 146 -11.65 -19.72 -33.36
CA ARG A 146 -12.63 -20.68 -32.84
C ARG A 146 -14.07 -20.20 -32.99
N ARG A 147 -14.32 -18.89 -32.84
CA ARG A 147 -15.64 -18.27 -32.94
C ARG A 147 -16.10 -18.12 -34.39
N ASP A 148 -15.21 -17.59 -35.25
CA ASP A 148 -15.59 -17.07 -36.57
C ASP A 148 -15.01 -17.88 -37.75
N GLY A 149 -14.18 -18.91 -37.48
CA GLY A 149 -13.69 -19.84 -38.50
C GLY A 149 -12.80 -19.22 -39.59
N GLU A 150 -12.87 -19.78 -40.81
CA GLU A 150 -12.06 -19.37 -41.97
C GLU A 150 -12.39 -17.96 -42.49
N THR A 151 -13.61 -17.46 -42.24
CA THR A 151 -14.07 -16.13 -42.70
C THR A 151 -13.28 -15.00 -42.03
N PHE A 152 -12.96 -15.12 -40.74
CA PHE A 152 -12.15 -14.13 -40.02
C PHE A 152 -10.65 -14.32 -40.26
N ALA A 153 -10.21 -15.56 -40.51
CA ALA A 153 -8.80 -15.89 -40.70
C ALA A 153 -8.17 -15.10 -41.86
N ALA A 154 -8.89 -14.92 -42.97
CA ALA A 154 -8.43 -14.16 -44.13
C ALA A 154 -8.29 -12.65 -43.89
N HIS A 155 -8.91 -12.12 -42.83
CA HIS A 155 -8.95 -10.69 -42.52
C HIS A 155 -8.23 -10.32 -41.21
N TRP A 156 -7.75 -11.30 -40.43
CA TRP A 156 -7.09 -11.09 -39.14
C TRP A 156 -5.93 -10.09 -39.24
N GLU A 157 -4.99 -10.28 -40.16
CA GLU A 157 -3.83 -9.40 -40.32
C GLU A 157 -4.23 -7.98 -40.70
N ARG A 158 -5.22 -7.85 -41.59
CA ARG A 158 -5.76 -6.56 -42.05
C ARG A 158 -6.43 -5.79 -40.90
N TRP A 159 -7.20 -6.48 -40.07
CA TRP A 159 -7.86 -5.88 -38.93
C TRP A 159 -6.87 -5.56 -37.80
N ALA A 160 -5.95 -6.47 -37.48
CA ALA A 160 -4.91 -6.27 -36.47
C ALA A 160 -4.04 -5.04 -36.79
N ALA A 161 -3.71 -4.79 -38.06
CA ALA A 161 -2.96 -3.60 -38.47
C ALA A 161 -3.72 -2.29 -38.18
N GLN A 162 -5.05 -2.28 -38.28
CA GLN A 162 -5.85 -1.12 -37.90
C GLN A 162 -5.93 -0.94 -36.39
N GLU A 163 -6.04 -2.04 -35.63
CA GLU A 163 -5.94 -1.98 -34.17
C GLU A 163 -4.60 -1.40 -33.73
N ASP A 164 -3.50 -1.82 -34.37
CA ASP A 164 -2.17 -1.28 -34.11
C ASP A 164 -2.10 0.22 -34.43
N ALA A 165 -2.68 0.65 -35.56
CA ALA A 165 -2.73 2.06 -35.94
C ALA A 165 -3.57 2.91 -34.96
N TYR A 166 -4.73 2.39 -34.54
CA TYR A 166 -5.58 3.01 -33.52
C TYR A 166 -4.82 3.18 -32.20
N LEU A 167 -4.22 2.11 -31.69
CA LEU A 167 -3.51 2.12 -30.41
C LEU A 167 -2.19 2.88 -30.45
N ALA A 168 -1.59 3.06 -31.63
CA ALA A 168 -0.44 3.96 -31.81
C ALA A 168 -0.84 5.45 -31.71
N GLY A 169 -2.09 5.79 -32.01
CA GLY A 169 -2.63 7.15 -31.91
C GLY A 169 -3.40 7.45 -30.62
N ASP A 170 -3.72 6.43 -29.81
CA ASP A 170 -4.56 6.55 -28.62
C ASP A 170 -4.15 5.62 -27.48
N GLU A 171 -3.86 6.19 -26.32
CA GLU A 171 -3.46 5.49 -25.11
C GLU A 171 -4.68 5.04 -24.29
N VAL A 172 -5.68 4.44 -24.95
CA VAL A 172 -6.95 4.05 -24.30
C VAL A 172 -6.74 3.08 -23.12
N ALA A 173 -5.80 2.14 -23.24
CA ALA A 173 -5.49 1.19 -22.17
C ALA A 173 -4.89 1.88 -20.94
N GLU A 174 -4.09 2.92 -21.13
CA GLU A 174 -3.50 3.72 -20.05
C GLU A 174 -4.46 4.79 -19.52
N ALA A 175 -5.46 5.18 -20.31
CA ALA A 175 -6.51 6.07 -19.88
C ALA A 175 -7.67 5.34 -19.17
N ALA A 176 -7.76 4.02 -19.29
CA ALA A 176 -8.81 3.23 -18.68
C ALA A 176 -8.70 3.27 -17.14
N TRP A 177 -9.86 3.43 -16.50
CA TRP A 177 -9.97 3.32 -15.04
C TRP A 177 -9.93 1.86 -14.60
N LEU A 178 -10.42 0.94 -15.42
CA LEU A 178 -10.54 -0.47 -15.08
C LEU A 178 -9.83 -1.28 -16.16
N THR A 179 -9.00 -2.23 -15.75
CA THR A 179 -8.35 -3.20 -16.65
C THR A 179 -8.70 -4.59 -16.19
N LEU A 180 -9.22 -5.42 -17.08
CA LEU A 180 -9.58 -6.80 -16.79
C LEU A 180 -8.67 -7.77 -17.53
N ASN A 181 -8.23 -8.80 -16.83
CA ASN A 181 -7.54 -9.93 -17.43
C ASN A 181 -8.55 -10.85 -18.14
N GLY A 182 -8.52 -10.86 -19.48
CA GLY A 182 -9.43 -11.64 -20.32
C GLY A 182 -9.25 -13.16 -20.24
N HIS A 183 -8.18 -13.65 -19.59
CA HIS A 183 -7.94 -15.10 -19.41
C HIS A 183 -8.90 -15.73 -18.40
N GLY A 184 -9.46 -14.96 -17.47
CA GLY A 184 -10.30 -15.49 -16.41
C GLY A 184 -11.75 -15.80 -16.81
N PRO A 185 -12.52 -16.47 -15.93
CA PRO A 185 -13.94 -16.77 -16.17
C PRO A 185 -14.78 -15.49 -16.30
N THR A 186 -15.54 -15.37 -17.39
CA THR A 186 -16.32 -14.15 -17.69
C THR A 186 -17.32 -13.75 -16.59
N PRO A 187 -18.07 -14.67 -15.94
CA PRO A 187 -18.98 -14.28 -14.85
C PRO A 187 -18.25 -13.65 -13.66
N ARG A 188 -17.05 -14.15 -13.31
CA ARG A 188 -16.21 -13.57 -12.26
C ARG A 188 -15.72 -12.18 -12.68
N ALA A 189 -15.21 -12.05 -13.91
CA ALA A 189 -14.77 -10.77 -14.44
C ALA A 189 -15.89 -9.71 -14.47
N ALA A 190 -17.14 -10.11 -14.77
CA ALA A 190 -18.29 -9.22 -14.73
C ALA A 190 -18.63 -8.77 -13.30
N ALA A 191 -18.59 -9.69 -12.33
CA ALA A 191 -18.79 -9.35 -10.92
C ALA A 191 -17.70 -8.40 -10.40
N ASP A 192 -16.43 -8.70 -10.71
CA ASP A 192 -15.29 -7.85 -10.36
C ASP A 192 -15.44 -6.46 -11.02
N LEU A 193 -15.84 -6.38 -12.30
CA LEU A 193 -16.11 -5.12 -12.99
C LEU A 193 -17.19 -4.28 -12.29
N VAL A 194 -18.34 -4.90 -11.95
CA VAL A 194 -19.42 -4.20 -11.24
C VAL A 194 -18.94 -3.67 -9.89
N GLU A 195 -18.15 -4.44 -9.15
CA GLU A 195 -17.55 -3.99 -7.89
C GLU A 195 -16.56 -2.84 -8.10
N GLY A 196 -15.70 -2.94 -9.11
CA GLY A 196 -14.79 -1.85 -9.49
C GLY A 196 -15.52 -0.57 -9.84
N LEU A 197 -16.65 -0.66 -10.56
CA LEU A 197 -17.47 0.50 -10.90
C LEU A 197 -18.02 1.20 -9.65
N ARG A 198 -18.36 0.47 -8.56
CA ARG A 198 -18.82 1.10 -7.30
C ARG A 198 -17.80 2.03 -6.67
N SER A 199 -16.52 1.89 -7.01
CA SER A 199 -15.45 2.75 -6.49
C SER A 199 -15.22 4.02 -7.32
N LEU A 200 -15.93 4.15 -8.46
CA LEU A 200 -15.84 5.30 -9.35
C LEU A 200 -16.90 6.35 -9.00
N PRO A 201 -16.55 7.65 -9.10
CA PRO A 201 -17.49 8.72 -8.82
C PRO A 201 -18.77 8.62 -9.66
N GLY A 202 -19.93 8.74 -9.01
CA GLY A 202 -21.24 8.76 -9.67
C GLY A 202 -21.86 7.38 -9.87
N TRP A 203 -21.06 6.32 -9.86
CA TRP A 203 -21.53 4.94 -9.91
C TRP A 203 -22.06 4.46 -8.56
N GLU A 204 -21.63 5.06 -7.44
CA GLU A 204 -22.02 4.62 -6.09
C GLU A 204 -23.54 4.70 -5.89
N ALA A 205 -24.15 5.81 -6.31
CA ALA A 205 -25.58 6.03 -6.19
C ALA A 205 -26.39 5.13 -7.13
N ALA A 206 -25.92 4.93 -8.37
CA ALA A 206 -26.59 4.08 -9.35
C ALA A 206 -26.55 2.60 -8.94
N LEU A 207 -25.41 2.14 -8.42
CA LEU A 207 -25.23 0.75 -8.01
C LEU A 207 -25.73 0.48 -6.58
N ALA A 208 -26.23 1.47 -5.85
CA ALA A 208 -26.75 1.29 -4.48
C ALA A 208 -27.86 0.23 -4.37
N LEU A 209 -28.63 0.03 -5.45
CA LEU A 209 -29.69 -0.99 -5.54
C LEU A 209 -29.19 -2.36 -6.00
N VAL A 210 -27.99 -2.43 -6.58
CA VAL A 210 -27.36 -3.69 -6.99
C VAL A 210 -26.73 -4.30 -5.74
N PRO A 211 -27.02 -5.56 -5.38
CA PRO A 211 -26.42 -6.22 -4.24
C PRO A 211 -24.89 -6.17 -4.31
N ALA A 212 -24.26 -5.64 -3.27
CA ALA A 212 -22.83 -5.76 -3.07
C ALA A 212 -22.51 -7.13 -2.46
N PRO A 213 -21.32 -7.69 -2.72
CA PRO A 213 -20.85 -8.84 -1.96
C PRO A 213 -20.90 -8.53 -0.45
N GLY A 214 -21.26 -9.53 0.35
CA GLY A 214 -21.20 -9.39 1.80
C GLY A 214 -19.76 -9.15 2.28
N PRO A 215 -19.57 -8.73 3.54
CA PRO A 215 -18.22 -8.64 4.10
C PRO A 215 -17.52 -10.00 3.98
N PRO A 216 -16.19 -10.02 3.72
CA PRO A 216 -15.45 -11.25 3.60
C PRO A 216 -15.64 -12.10 4.86
N GLN A 217 -15.91 -13.37 4.66
CA GLN A 217 -16.02 -14.33 5.76
C GLN A 217 -14.64 -14.89 6.06
N TRP A 218 -14.35 -15.05 7.35
CA TRP A 218 -13.06 -15.55 7.82
C TRP A 218 -13.25 -16.81 8.64
N GLU A 219 -12.43 -17.80 8.36
CA GLU A 219 -12.24 -18.95 9.22
C GLU A 219 -11.05 -18.72 10.16
N ARG A 220 -11.06 -19.40 11.31
CA ARG A 220 -10.02 -19.23 12.32
C ARG A 220 -9.73 -20.50 13.08
N ARG A 221 -8.49 -20.62 13.55
CA ARG A 221 -8.03 -21.69 14.44
C ARG A 221 -7.14 -21.11 15.52
N THR A 222 -7.52 -21.30 16.78
CA THR A 222 -6.71 -20.88 17.93
C THR A 222 -5.95 -22.06 18.52
N LEU A 223 -4.65 -21.89 18.67
CA LEU A 223 -3.72 -22.78 19.34
C LEU A 223 -3.48 -22.26 20.77
N ALA A 224 -3.43 -23.16 21.74
CA ALA A 224 -3.22 -22.84 23.16
C ALA A 224 -1.74 -22.57 23.52
N THR A 225 -0.94 -22.16 22.53
CA THR A 225 0.48 -21.83 22.70
C THR A 225 0.80 -20.56 21.92
N ALA A 226 1.54 -19.63 22.54
CA ALA A 226 2.12 -18.49 21.83
C ALA A 226 3.33 -18.98 21.04
N ALA A 227 3.23 -18.95 19.71
CA ALA A 227 4.34 -19.30 18.84
C ALA A 227 5.38 -18.18 18.84
N GLU A 228 6.65 -18.53 18.65
CA GLU A 228 7.67 -17.53 18.34
C GLU A 228 7.34 -16.91 16.97
N PRO A 229 7.12 -15.58 16.87
CA PRO A 229 6.58 -14.95 15.65
C PRO A 229 7.42 -15.17 14.40
N ARG A 230 8.75 -15.24 14.52
CA ARG A 230 9.64 -15.44 13.36
C ARG A 230 9.57 -16.88 12.87
N ALA A 231 9.50 -17.85 13.78
CA ALA A 231 9.26 -19.26 13.45
C ALA A 231 7.88 -19.46 12.81
N LEU A 232 6.85 -18.81 13.36
CA LEU A 232 5.49 -18.83 12.80
C LEU A 232 5.46 -18.22 11.38
N PHE A 233 6.09 -17.06 11.17
CA PHE A 233 6.19 -16.43 9.86
C PHE A 233 6.86 -17.35 8.82
N ALA A 234 7.94 -18.03 9.20
CA ALA A 234 8.61 -19.01 8.35
C ALA A 234 7.70 -20.22 8.05
N ALA A 235 7.05 -20.79 9.08
CA ALA A 235 6.15 -21.94 8.92
C ALA A 235 4.93 -21.62 8.04
N MET A 236 4.48 -20.36 8.03
CA MET A 236 3.41 -19.88 7.16
C MET A 236 3.84 -19.71 5.70
N GLY A 237 5.14 -19.78 5.39
CA GLY A 237 5.71 -19.51 4.06
C GLY A 237 5.99 -18.04 3.79
N GLY A 238 6.01 -17.19 4.82
CA GLY A 238 6.19 -15.74 4.70
C GLY A 238 7.47 -15.31 3.97
N PRO A 239 8.66 -15.91 4.21
CA PRO A 239 9.88 -15.53 3.51
C PRO A 239 9.84 -15.71 1.98
N ASP A 240 9.05 -16.67 1.51
CA ASP A 240 8.92 -17.03 0.10
C ASP A 240 7.65 -16.47 -0.57
N ALA A 241 6.75 -15.87 0.22
CA ALA A 241 5.52 -15.28 -0.28
C ALA A 241 5.79 -14.11 -1.24
N ALA A 242 4.89 -13.90 -2.21
CA ALA A 242 4.96 -12.75 -3.11
C ALA A 242 4.84 -11.45 -2.30
N THR A 243 3.84 -11.37 -1.41
CA THR A 243 3.68 -10.28 -0.46
C THR A 243 3.35 -10.82 0.92
N ALA A 244 4.10 -10.41 1.93
CA ALA A 244 3.89 -10.78 3.32
C ALA A 244 4.45 -9.71 4.27
N LEU A 245 3.83 -9.61 5.45
CA LEU A 245 4.24 -8.71 6.52
C LEU A 245 4.25 -9.46 7.85
N LEU A 246 5.37 -9.31 8.58
CA LEU A 246 5.50 -9.63 10.01
C LEU A 246 5.61 -8.32 10.79
N LEU A 247 4.67 -8.08 11.70
CA LEU A 247 4.73 -7.04 12.71
C LEU A 247 4.98 -7.71 14.07
N GLU A 248 6.09 -7.38 14.73
CA GLU A 248 6.40 -7.91 16.06
C GLU A 248 7.11 -6.88 16.94
N SER A 249 7.20 -7.18 18.23
CA SER A 249 8.04 -6.45 19.16
C SER A 249 9.16 -7.37 19.63
N SER A 250 10.40 -7.13 19.16
CA SER A 250 11.56 -7.95 19.57
C SER A 250 12.10 -7.58 20.96
N ASP A 251 11.48 -6.61 21.63
CA ASP A 251 11.66 -6.29 23.04
C ASP A 251 10.59 -6.92 23.97
N ARG A 252 9.69 -7.76 23.45
CA ARG A 252 8.56 -8.35 24.22
C ARG A 252 8.95 -9.06 25.51
N ASP A 253 10.15 -9.65 25.57
CA ASP A 253 10.64 -10.39 26.74
C ASP A 253 11.24 -9.48 27.83
N VAL A 254 11.15 -8.15 27.68
CA VAL A 254 11.51 -7.20 28.74
C VAL A 254 10.53 -7.35 29.91
N THR A 255 11.01 -7.24 31.14
CA THR A 255 10.18 -7.37 32.35
C THR A 255 10.04 -6.02 33.07
N PRO A 256 8.81 -5.54 33.34
CA PRO A 256 7.52 -6.08 32.86
C PRO A 256 7.36 -5.87 31.34
N ALA A 257 6.65 -6.80 30.69
CA ALA A 257 6.38 -6.70 29.26
C ALA A 257 5.53 -5.45 28.97
N PRO A 258 5.94 -4.57 28.05
CA PRO A 258 5.13 -3.42 27.68
C PRO A 258 3.81 -3.86 27.04
N GLU A 259 2.70 -3.20 27.37
CA GLU A 259 1.39 -3.51 26.78
C GLU A 259 1.39 -3.38 25.25
N ARG A 260 2.14 -2.40 24.71
CA ARG A 260 2.36 -2.23 23.26
C ARG A 260 3.01 -3.46 22.59
N SER A 261 3.72 -4.29 23.34
CA SER A 261 4.43 -5.48 22.84
C SER A 261 3.62 -6.77 23.02
N ARG A 262 2.34 -6.67 23.41
CA ARG A 262 1.46 -7.82 23.68
C ARG A 262 1.23 -8.70 22.45
N HIS A 263 1.16 -8.11 21.26
CA HIS A 263 0.76 -8.83 20.06
C HIS A 263 1.88 -8.91 19.03
N SER A 264 1.85 -9.98 18.22
CA SER A 264 2.55 -10.02 16.93
C SER A 264 1.58 -10.46 15.86
N LEU A 265 1.63 -9.79 14.70
CA LEU A 265 0.68 -9.93 13.62
C LEU A 265 1.40 -10.35 12.35
N ILE A 266 0.82 -11.30 11.63
CA ILE A 266 1.34 -11.80 10.36
C ILE A 266 0.23 -11.76 9.32
N GLY A 267 0.54 -11.23 8.14
CA GLY A 267 -0.36 -11.27 6.99
C GLY A 267 0.37 -11.75 5.74
N LEU A 268 -0.24 -12.65 4.99
CA LEU A 268 0.24 -13.17 3.71
C LEU A 268 -0.80 -12.89 2.63
N ALA A 269 -0.33 -12.35 1.51
CA ALA A 269 -1.11 -12.28 0.30
C ALA A 269 -1.10 -13.63 -0.43
N THR A 270 -2.24 -14.00 -0.98
CA THR A 270 -2.45 -15.04 -1.99
C THR A 270 -2.79 -14.39 -3.33
N ASP A 271 -2.98 -15.18 -4.39
CA ASP A 271 -3.39 -14.68 -5.71
C ASP A 271 -4.77 -14.00 -5.71
N SER A 272 -5.61 -14.26 -4.70
CA SER A 272 -6.91 -13.61 -4.52
C SER A 272 -6.83 -12.30 -3.73
N SER A 273 -5.66 -11.94 -3.20
CA SER A 273 -5.50 -10.77 -2.35
C SER A 273 -5.68 -9.48 -3.13
N THR A 274 -6.31 -8.51 -2.47
CA THR A 274 -6.33 -7.14 -2.99
C THR A 274 -5.02 -6.44 -2.62
N VAL A 275 -4.35 -5.85 -3.61
CA VAL A 275 -3.12 -5.07 -3.44
C VAL A 275 -3.30 -3.70 -4.07
N ALA A 276 -3.06 -2.65 -3.28
CA ALA A 276 -3.09 -1.27 -3.72
C ALA A 276 -1.66 -0.69 -3.72
N THR A 277 -1.22 -0.12 -4.83
CA THR A 277 0.02 0.64 -4.94
C THR A 277 -0.27 2.08 -5.30
N HIS A 278 0.52 3.02 -4.78
CA HIS A 278 0.40 4.44 -5.14
C HIS A 278 1.74 4.94 -5.66
N THR A 279 1.73 5.51 -6.88
CA THR A 279 2.91 6.08 -7.50
C THR A 279 2.50 7.30 -8.33
N SER A 280 3.18 8.41 -8.14
CA SER A 280 3.04 9.62 -8.97
C SER A 280 1.59 10.11 -9.07
N GLY A 281 0.85 10.09 -7.95
CA GLY A 281 -0.53 10.57 -7.89
C GLY A 281 -1.55 9.62 -8.53
N VAL A 282 -1.21 8.35 -8.72
CA VAL A 282 -2.14 7.31 -9.17
C VAL A 282 -2.12 6.14 -8.20
N THR A 283 -3.29 5.82 -7.64
CA THR A 283 -3.49 4.57 -6.90
C THR A 283 -3.98 3.49 -7.84
N THR A 284 -3.24 2.39 -7.92
CA THR A 284 -3.60 1.18 -8.67
C THR A 284 -3.99 0.08 -7.69
N VAL A 285 -5.22 -0.41 -7.78
CA VAL A 285 -5.74 -1.49 -6.92
C VAL A 285 -5.98 -2.73 -7.77
N SER A 286 -5.24 -3.80 -7.51
CA SER A 286 -5.41 -5.10 -8.16
C SER A 286 -6.14 -6.06 -7.22
N SER A 287 -7.19 -6.71 -7.71
CA SER A 287 -7.96 -7.73 -7.00
C SER A 287 -8.46 -8.77 -8.00
N GLY A 288 -8.01 -10.01 -7.86
CA GLY A 288 -8.35 -11.09 -8.79
C GLY A 288 -8.00 -10.76 -10.24
N LEU A 289 -9.01 -10.65 -11.10
CA LEU A 289 -8.84 -10.35 -12.53
C LEU A 289 -8.88 -8.87 -12.85
N LEU A 290 -9.21 -8.01 -11.88
CA LEU A 290 -9.40 -6.59 -12.07
C LEU A 290 -8.20 -5.80 -11.54
N THR A 291 -7.79 -4.80 -12.32
CA THR A 291 -6.93 -3.70 -11.88
C THR A 291 -7.69 -2.39 -12.06
N LEU A 292 -7.95 -1.69 -10.96
CA LEU A 292 -8.52 -0.34 -10.92
C LEU A 292 -7.40 0.68 -10.85
N ARG A 293 -7.48 1.77 -11.62
CA ARG A 293 -6.57 2.92 -11.57
C ARG A 293 -7.35 4.17 -11.22
N ARG A 294 -6.96 4.81 -10.13
CA ARG A 294 -7.57 6.03 -9.62
C ARG A 294 -6.52 7.14 -9.52
N PRO A 295 -6.50 8.07 -10.48
CA PRO A 295 -5.73 9.30 -10.35
C PRO A 295 -6.23 10.13 -9.16
N GLY A 296 -5.32 10.83 -8.50
CA GLY A 296 -5.60 11.69 -7.36
C GLY A 296 -4.72 11.37 -6.15
N ALA A 297 -4.97 12.08 -5.06
CA ALA A 297 -4.24 11.91 -3.82
C ALA A 297 -4.54 10.55 -3.16
N PHE A 298 -3.52 9.97 -2.54
CA PHE A 298 -3.56 8.73 -1.77
C PHE A 298 -4.51 8.80 -0.57
N PHE A 299 -4.43 9.83 0.29
CA PHE A 299 -5.24 9.86 1.51
C PHE A 299 -6.76 9.94 1.26
N PRO A 300 -7.26 10.71 0.29
CA PRO A 300 -8.67 10.66 -0.10
C PRO A 300 -9.11 9.29 -0.62
N TRP A 301 -8.26 8.57 -1.36
CA TRP A 301 -8.55 7.18 -1.71
C TRP A 301 -8.61 6.29 -0.46
N LEU A 302 -7.62 6.42 0.44
CA LEU A 302 -7.57 5.66 1.68
C LEU A 302 -8.82 5.88 2.54
N ALA A 303 -9.34 7.11 2.59
CA ALA A 303 -10.58 7.44 3.29
C ALA A 303 -11.81 6.67 2.77
N THR A 304 -11.79 6.25 1.50
CA THR A 304 -12.88 5.45 0.91
C THR A 304 -12.79 3.95 1.20
N VAL A 305 -11.60 3.44 1.55
CA VAL A 305 -11.35 2.00 1.73
C VAL A 305 -10.96 1.61 3.16
N TRP A 306 -10.63 2.57 4.02
CA TRP A 306 -10.33 2.35 5.44
C TRP A 306 -11.47 2.92 6.31
N PRO A 307 -12.32 2.06 6.90
CA PRO A 307 -13.59 2.48 7.50
C PRO A 307 -13.46 3.44 8.71
N GLY A 308 -14.30 4.48 8.70
CA GLY A 308 -14.27 5.61 9.64
C GLY A 308 -15.44 5.71 10.64
N GLY A 309 -16.59 5.08 10.36
CA GLY A 309 -17.86 5.32 11.06
C GLY A 309 -19.01 4.67 10.27
N PRO A 310 -20.28 4.75 10.71
CA PRO A 310 -21.34 3.86 10.23
C PRO A 310 -21.40 3.89 8.71
N SER A 311 -21.44 2.71 8.10
CA SER A 311 -21.85 2.59 6.71
C SER A 311 -23.14 3.40 6.56
N THR A 312 -23.25 4.16 5.48
CA THR A 312 -24.50 4.81 5.10
C THR A 312 -25.50 3.75 4.64
N GLY A 313 -25.86 2.84 5.55
CA GLY A 313 -27.12 2.12 5.53
C GLY A 313 -28.14 3.00 6.23
N HIS A 314 -29.29 3.18 5.58
CA HIS A 314 -30.44 3.91 6.11
C HIS A 314 -30.72 3.64 7.60
N PRO A 315 -31.23 4.65 8.34
CA PRO A 315 -31.61 4.45 9.73
C PRO A 315 -32.71 3.38 9.81
N ALA A 316 -32.45 2.31 10.55
CA ALA A 316 -33.53 1.49 11.07
C ALA A 316 -34.44 2.39 11.92
N ALA A 317 -35.73 2.38 11.59
CA ALA A 317 -36.76 3.19 12.22
C ALA A 317 -36.69 3.10 13.76
N GLY A 318 -36.85 4.26 14.40
CA GLY A 318 -36.53 4.49 15.79
C GLY A 318 -37.36 3.72 16.82
N HIS A 319 -36.76 3.57 18.00
CA HIS A 319 -37.48 3.56 19.25
C HIS A 319 -36.81 4.51 20.24
N ASP A 320 -37.60 5.50 20.62
CA ASP A 320 -37.31 6.60 21.52
C ASP A 320 -37.42 6.12 22.98
N ALA A 321 -36.38 6.32 23.81
CA ALA A 321 -36.47 6.16 25.26
C ALA A 321 -35.32 6.90 25.99
N GLY A 322 -35.51 8.21 26.22
CA GLY A 322 -35.36 8.90 27.52
C GLY A 322 -33.99 9.00 28.24
N PRO A 323 -33.59 10.19 28.75
CA PRO A 323 -32.30 10.40 29.41
C PRO A 323 -32.35 10.05 30.92
N ALA A 324 -31.31 9.40 31.44
CA ALA A 324 -31.11 9.30 32.89
C ALA A 324 -29.62 9.26 33.29
N GLY A 325 -29.21 10.27 34.08
CA GLY A 325 -28.41 10.10 35.29
C GLY A 325 -26.87 10.05 35.18
N LEU A 326 -26.25 11.17 35.56
CA LEU A 326 -24.83 11.26 35.97
C LEU A 326 -24.54 10.36 37.19
N GLY A 327 -23.50 9.52 37.12
CA GLY A 327 -22.98 8.74 38.25
C GLY A 327 -21.53 8.27 38.00
N ALA A 328 -20.66 8.44 39.01
CA ALA A 328 -19.21 8.24 39.01
C ALA A 328 -18.76 6.75 39.01
N PRO A 329 -17.46 6.42 38.88
CA PRO A 329 -16.99 5.13 38.35
C PRO A 329 -16.87 4.03 39.41
N GLY A 330 -17.28 2.81 39.04
CA GLY A 330 -17.12 1.59 39.84
C GLY A 330 -16.80 0.38 38.96
N THR A 331 -15.74 -0.33 39.36
CA THR A 331 -15.19 -1.66 39.03
C THR A 331 -15.95 -2.60 38.06
N PRO A 332 -15.26 -3.28 37.11
CA PRO A 332 -15.92 -4.14 36.12
C PRO A 332 -16.29 -5.52 36.68
N GLY A 333 -17.56 -5.88 36.55
CA GLY A 333 -18.09 -7.24 36.78
C GLY A 333 -18.42 -7.93 35.46
N ARG A 334 -17.99 -9.19 35.32
CA ARG A 334 -18.30 -10.12 34.22
C ARG A 334 -19.82 -10.38 34.07
N ALA A 335 -20.33 -10.27 32.85
CA ALA A 335 -21.49 -11.00 32.32
C ALA A 335 -21.31 -11.04 30.78
N GLY A 336 -21.28 -12.19 30.11
CA GLY A 336 -22.45 -13.05 29.86
C GLY A 336 -23.06 -12.63 28.52
N GLY A 337 -22.67 -13.32 27.43
CA GLY A 337 -22.83 -12.83 26.06
C GLY A 337 -24.25 -12.80 25.48
N VAL A 338 -24.39 -12.00 24.43
CA VAL A 338 -25.31 -12.19 23.31
C VAL A 338 -24.57 -11.67 22.07
N GLY A 339 -24.24 -12.55 21.13
CA GLY A 339 -23.45 -12.22 19.94
C GLY A 339 -24.24 -11.36 18.95
N HIS A 340 -23.63 -10.27 18.49
CA HIS A 340 -24.08 -9.54 17.32
C HIS A 340 -23.47 -10.17 16.05
N PRO A 341 -24.23 -10.29 14.94
CA PRO A 341 -23.67 -10.71 13.66
C PRO A 341 -22.82 -9.56 13.11
N GLY A 342 -21.49 -9.74 13.14
CA GLY A 342 -20.49 -8.72 12.77
C GLY A 342 -19.12 -8.93 13.43
N ASP A 343 -19.01 -9.85 14.38
CA ASP A 343 -17.78 -10.16 15.12
C ASP A 343 -17.02 -11.32 14.42
N SER A 344 -16.35 -11.02 13.29
CA SER A 344 -15.84 -12.05 12.36
C SER A 344 -14.32 -12.15 12.21
N GLY A 345 -13.49 -11.38 12.91
CA GLY A 345 -12.04 -11.65 12.97
C GLY A 345 -11.61 -12.30 14.28
N PRO A 346 -10.30 -12.32 14.58
CA PRO A 346 -9.80 -13.04 15.73
C PRO A 346 -10.30 -12.35 17.01
N ALA A 347 -11.16 -13.04 17.77
CA ALA A 347 -11.60 -12.58 19.08
C ALA A 347 -10.38 -12.18 19.92
N ASP A 348 -10.40 -10.97 20.49
CA ASP A 348 -9.35 -10.34 21.28
C ASP A 348 -8.05 -9.93 20.55
N SER A 349 -7.98 -10.00 19.21
CA SER A 349 -6.85 -9.46 18.43
C SER A 349 -7.03 -7.96 18.11
N PRO A 350 -5.96 -7.15 18.14
CA PRO A 350 -6.01 -5.74 17.74
C PRO A 350 -6.20 -5.56 16.23
N PHE A 351 -6.14 -6.64 15.44
CA PHE A 351 -6.30 -6.61 13.99
C PHE A 351 -7.40 -7.56 13.53
N GLN A 352 -8.50 -6.98 13.09
CA GLN A 352 -9.44 -7.60 12.16
C GLN A 352 -8.87 -7.49 10.74
N PRO A 353 -8.90 -8.57 9.92
CA PRO A 353 -8.32 -8.57 8.57
C PRO A 353 -8.72 -7.35 7.75
N GLY A 354 -7.75 -6.45 7.57
CA GLY A 354 -7.83 -5.18 6.86
C GLY A 354 -6.57 -4.96 6.02
N TRP A 355 -6.17 -3.71 5.83
CA TRP A 355 -4.96 -3.38 5.08
C TRP A 355 -3.70 -3.54 5.92
N MET A 356 -2.63 -4.01 5.28
CA MET A 356 -1.27 -4.07 5.82
C MET A 356 -0.30 -3.47 4.81
N GLY A 357 0.74 -2.77 5.24
CA GLY A 357 1.77 -2.27 4.32
C GLY A 357 2.52 -1.04 4.78
N TRP A 358 2.92 -0.19 3.82
CA TRP A 358 3.68 1.04 4.09
C TRP A 358 3.16 2.25 3.31
N ILE A 359 3.48 3.43 3.83
CA ILE A 359 3.28 4.75 3.23
C ILE A 359 4.63 5.47 3.32
N GLY A 360 5.27 5.69 2.18
CA GLY A 360 6.58 6.33 2.05
C GLY A 360 6.52 7.83 2.31
N TYR A 361 7.66 8.41 2.70
CA TYR A 361 7.77 9.81 3.10
C TYR A 361 7.35 10.80 2.00
N GLY A 362 7.54 10.45 0.72
CA GLY A 362 7.18 11.29 -0.43
C GLY A 362 5.71 11.69 -0.49
N ILE A 363 4.82 10.92 0.15
CA ILE A 363 3.39 11.25 0.29
C ILE A 363 3.16 12.50 1.15
N LYS A 364 4.20 13.05 1.82
CA LYS A 364 4.16 14.33 2.58
C LYS A 364 3.56 15.48 1.76
N ARG A 365 3.71 15.44 0.44
CA ARG A 365 3.12 16.42 -0.50
C ARG A 365 1.61 16.55 -0.39
N GLU A 366 0.92 15.48 0.02
CA GLU A 366 -0.53 15.47 0.20
C GLU A 366 -0.96 15.96 1.59
N ALA A 367 0.00 16.13 2.50
CA ALA A 367 -0.21 16.52 3.89
C ALA A 367 0.08 18.03 4.15
N GLY A 368 0.14 18.84 3.10
CA GLY A 368 0.23 20.31 3.19
C GLY A 368 1.58 20.94 2.85
N SER A 369 2.53 20.22 2.23
CA SER A 369 3.72 20.84 1.61
C SER A 369 3.30 21.61 0.34
N PRO A 370 3.55 22.93 0.22
CA PRO A 370 3.04 23.78 -0.87
C PRO A 370 3.51 23.41 -2.28
N ASP A 371 4.66 22.75 -2.45
CA ASP A 371 5.32 22.59 -3.76
C ASP A 371 5.43 21.13 -4.29
N GLY A 372 4.45 20.28 -3.98
CA GLY A 372 4.37 18.89 -4.49
C GLY A 372 4.40 18.72 -6.02
N ALA A 373 4.39 19.80 -6.80
CA ALA A 373 4.49 19.79 -8.26
C ALA A 373 5.93 19.77 -8.80
N ALA A 374 6.93 20.29 -8.07
CA ALA A 374 8.32 20.33 -8.54
C ALA A 374 8.97 18.93 -8.57
N THR A 375 8.64 18.08 -7.59
CA THR A 375 9.09 16.68 -7.55
C THR A 375 8.43 15.82 -8.63
N LEU A 376 7.20 16.14 -9.07
CA LEU A 376 6.55 15.50 -10.23
C LEU A 376 7.25 15.88 -11.55
N ALA A 377 7.75 17.11 -11.68
CA ALA A 377 8.50 17.55 -12.86
C ALA A 377 9.87 16.86 -12.95
N ALA A 378 10.55 16.62 -11.82
CA ALA A 378 11.80 15.87 -11.78
C ALA A 378 11.60 14.34 -11.95
N ALA A 379 10.53 13.78 -11.38
CA ALA A 379 10.16 12.36 -11.53
C ALA A 379 9.55 12.00 -12.89
N ALA A 380 9.24 12.99 -13.74
CA ALA A 380 8.76 12.76 -15.11
C ALA A 380 9.92 12.52 -16.10
N ASP A 381 11.14 12.99 -15.81
CA ASP A 381 12.32 12.84 -16.67
C ASP A 381 13.26 11.69 -16.25
N GLU A 382 13.19 11.22 -15.00
CA GLU A 382 13.90 10.01 -14.55
C GLU A 382 12.92 8.84 -14.36
N ALA A 383 13.26 7.68 -14.94
CA ALA A 383 12.44 6.47 -14.95
C ALA A 383 11.69 6.26 -13.62
N ALA A 384 10.36 6.12 -13.70
CA ALA A 384 9.45 5.96 -12.57
C ALA A 384 10.07 5.16 -11.40
N PRO A 385 9.90 5.60 -10.13
CA PRO A 385 10.60 5.00 -9.02
C PRO A 385 10.33 3.49 -8.97
N ALA A 386 11.40 2.70 -8.86
CA ALA A 386 11.35 1.24 -8.81
C ALA A 386 10.54 0.71 -7.60
N VAL A 387 10.19 1.59 -6.65
CA VAL A 387 9.41 1.30 -5.44
C VAL A 387 8.19 2.22 -5.42
N PRO A 388 6.97 1.70 -5.19
CA PRO A 388 5.80 2.54 -5.08
C PRO A 388 5.85 3.35 -3.78
N GLU A 389 5.27 4.53 -3.81
CA GLU A 389 5.29 5.47 -2.71
C GLU A 389 4.40 5.01 -1.56
N ALA A 390 3.37 4.22 -1.84
CA ALA A 390 2.71 3.38 -0.86
C ALA A 390 2.36 2.02 -1.47
N LEU A 391 2.30 1.00 -0.62
CA LEU A 391 1.69 -0.27 -0.96
C LEU A 391 0.93 -0.78 0.27
N LEU A 392 -0.33 -1.11 0.06
CA LEU A 392 -1.19 -1.76 1.03
C LEU A 392 -1.74 -3.06 0.42
N PHE A 393 -1.87 -4.11 1.21
CA PHE A 393 -2.51 -5.35 0.78
C PHE A 393 -3.47 -5.89 1.85
N HIS A 394 -4.49 -6.60 1.40
CA HIS A 394 -5.35 -7.41 2.25
C HIS A 394 -4.74 -8.81 2.39
N PRO A 395 -4.44 -9.28 3.62
CA PRO A 395 -3.94 -10.63 3.83
C PRO A 395 -5.08 -11.64 3.78
N GLU A 396 -5.05 -12.58 2.84
CA GLU A 396 -6.03 -13.67 2.74
C GLU A 396 -5.73 -14.81 3.72
N ARG A 397 -4.50 -14.86 4.24
CA ARG A 397 -4.06 -15.75 5.32
C ARG A 397 -3.25 -14.96 6.32
N GLY A 398 -3.36 -15.29 7.60
CA GLY A 398 -2.60 -14.59 8.62
C GLY A 398 -2.65 -15.22 9.99
N ALA A 399 -1.96 -14.59 10.93
CA ALA A 399 -1.93 -15.02 12.31
C ALA A 399 -1.79 -13.84 13.28
N SER A 400 -2.35 -14.01 14.48
CA SER A 400 -2.16 -13.13 15.63
C SER A 400 -1.62 -13.96 16.78
N VAL A 401 -0.52 -13.53 17.38
CA VAL A 401 0.03 -14.10 18.62
C VAL A 401 -0.29 -13.15 19.76
N ASP A 402 -0.96 -13.62 20.81
CA ASP A 402 -1.13 -12.88 22.06
C ASP A 402 -0.15 -13.46 23.09
N HIS A 403 0.95 -12.73 23.31
CA HIS A 403 2.03 -13.14 24.20
C HIS A 403 1.59 -13.17 25.67
N MET A 404 0.60 -12.35 26.04
CA MET A 404 0.08 -12.31 27.40
C MET A 404 -0.93 -13.43 27.67
N ALA A 405 -1.78 -13.75 26.69
CA ALA A 405 -2.70 -14.88 26.79
C ALA A 405 -2.03 -16.23 26.51
N GLY A 406 -0.85 -16.23 25.89
CA GLY A 406 -0.14 -17.45 25.53
C GLY A 406 -0.80 -18.20 24.37
N THR A 407 -1.40 -17.50 23.41
CA THR A 407 -2.18 -18.10 22.32
C THR A 407 -1.72 -17.63 20.95
N THR A 408 -1.99 -18.46 19.94
CA THR A 408 -1.81 -18.12 18.51
C THR A 408 -3.11 -18.37 17.78
N THR A 409 -3.65 -17.38 17.09
CA THR A 409 -4.83 -17.53 16.24
C THR A 409 -4.45 -17.38 14.78
N LEU A 410 -4.59 -18.47 14.02
CA LEU A 410 -4.53 -18.46 12.56
C LEU A 410 -5.89 -18.02 12.01
N PHE A 411 -5.89 -17.26 10.93
CA PHE A 411 -7.09 -16.88 10.19
C PHE A 411 -6.86 -16.97 8.67
N TRP A 412 -7.91 -17.28 7.93
CA TRP A 412 -7.89 -17.31 6.47
C TRP A 412 -9.27 -16.99 5.89
N SER A 413 -9.30 -16.50 4.65
CA SER A 413 -10.52 -16.21 3.93
C SER A 413 -11.33 -17.49 3.69
N ALA A 414 -12.65 -17.44 3.92
CA ALA A 414 -13.53 -18.59 3.68
C ALA A 414 -13.60 -18.97 2.19
N ASP A 415 -13.29 -18.03 1.30
CA ASP A 415 -13.23 -18.26 -0.15
C ASP A 415 -11.87 -18.82 -0.61
N ASP A 416 -10.92 -19.03 0.31
CA ASP A 416 -9.64 -19.67 0.02
C ASP A 416 -9.74 -21.20 0.22
N PRO A 417 -9.87 -21.99 -0.87
CA PRO A 417 -10.02 -23.45 -0.76
C PRO A 417 -8.79 -24.13 -0.16
N GLY A 418 -7.61 -23.49 -0.22
CA GLY A 418 -6.38 -24.03 0.35
C GLY A 418 -6.16 -23.64 1.82
N GLY A 419 -7.04 -22.82 2.40
CA GLY A 419 -6.93 -22.30 3.76
C GLY A 419 -6.90 -23.37 4.85
N PRO A 420 -7.82 -24.36 4.86
CA PRO A 420 -7.80 -25.43 5.87
C PRO A 420 -6.52 -26.27 5.85
N GLU A 421 -6.07 -26.70 4.67
CA GLU A 421 -4.84 -27.48 4.52
C GLU A 421 -3.60 -26.65 4.90
N TRP A 422 -3.61 -25.36 4.59
CA TRP A 422 -2.57 -24.43 5.03
C TRP A 422 -2.53 -24.34 6.57
N ALA A 423 -3.68 -24.18 7.22
CA ALA A 423 -3.75 -24.12 8.68
C ALA A 423 -3.27 -25.42 9.34
N ASP A 424 -3.58 -26.59 8.76
CA ASP A 424 -3.05 -27.88 9.21
C ASP A 424 -1.53 -27.93 9.10
N ARG A 425 -0.96 -27.60 7.93
CA ARG A 425 0.50 -27.59 7.71
C ARG A 425 1.22 -26.65 8.69
N VAL A 426 0.69 -25.44 8.90
CA VAL A 426 1.28 -24.49 9.85
C VAL A 426 1.23 -25.04 11.27
N THR A 427 0.09 -25.62 11.67
CA THR A 427 -0.07 -26.20 13.01
C THR A 427 0.91 -27.36 13.24
N ASP A 428 1.06 -28.24 12.25
CA ASP A 428 1.98 -29.39 12.35
C ASP A 428 3.45 -28.95 12.34
N GLY A 429 3.82 -27.98 11.49
CA GLY A 429 5.16 -27.41 11.48
C GLY A 429 5.55 -26.76 12.81
N LEU A 430 4.60 -26.10 13.50
CA LEU A 430 4.83 -25.57 14.84
C LEU A 430 5.03 -26.67 15.89
N ARG A 431 4.25 -27.76 15.83
CA ARG A 431 4.41 -28.91 16.73
C ARG A 431 5.75 -29.61 16.52
N GLU A 432 6.15 -29.81 15.27
CA GLU A 432 7.42 -30.43 14.92
C GLU A 432 8.60 -29.57 15.38
N GLY A 433 8.55 -28.25 15.13
CA GLY A 433 9.56 -27.29 15.61
C GLY A 433 9.69 -27.25 17.14
N LEU A 434 8.59 -27.42 17.87
CA LEU A 434 8.60 -27.58 19.34
C LEU A 434 9.19 -28.93 19.77
N SER A 435 8.97 -30.00 19.01
CA SER A 435 9.44 -31.37 19.32
C SER A 435 10.92 -31.59 19.04
N GLN A 436 11.50 -30.87 18.08
CA GLN A 436 12.91 -30.98 17.71
C GLN A 436 13.84 -30.12 18.58
N GLY A 437 13.28 -29.29 19.48
CA GLY A 437 14.03 -28.28 20.21
C GLY A 437 14.45 -27.16 19.26
N LEU A 438 14.14 -25.91 19.62
CA LEU A 438 14.80 -24.77 19.00
C LEU A 438 16.32 -24.99 19.12
N PRO A 439 17.13 -24.76 18.07
CA PRO A 439 18.57 -24.76 18.24
C PRO A 439 18.96 -23.60 19.17
N ASP A 440 19.02 -23.90 20.47
CA ASP A 440 19.62 -23.04 21.48
C ASP A 440 21.12 -22.94 21.18
N GLY A 441 21.53 -21.75 20.75
CA GLY A 441 22.93 -21.38 20.85
C GLY A 441 23.30 -21.19 22.32
N LEU A 442 24.47 -21.75 22.69
CA LEU A 442 25.28 -21.49 23.90
C LEU A 442 25.15 -22.50 25.06
N SER A 443 25.83 -23.63 24.93
CA SER A 443 26.66 -24.17 26.02
C SER A 443 27.80 -25.03 25.46
N ALA A 444 29.03 -24.70 25.89
CA ALA A 444 30.26 -25.37 25.51
C ALA A 444 30.32 -26.78 26.12
N GLU A 445 30.60 -27.79 25.28
CA GLU A 445 31.61 -28.85 25.45
C GLU A 445 31.41 -29.88 24.32
N ARG A 446 32.40 -30.00 23.43
CA ARG A 446 32.44 -31.00 22.36
C ARG A 446 32.99 -32.31 22.93
N SER A 447 32.26 -33.41 22.79
CA SER A 447 32.85 -34.76 22.77
C SER A 447 32.76 -35.34 21.37
N GLU A 448 33.90 -35.79 20.86
CA GLU A 448 34.12 -36.40 19.54
C GLU A 448 33.41 -37.76 19.39
N GLY A 449 32.91 -38.08 18.18
CA GLY A 449 32.49 -39.45 17.86
C GLY A 449 31.54 -39.63 16.66
N GLU A 450 32.12 -39.65 15.45
CA GLU A 450 31.70 -40.41 14.24
C GLU A 450 30.44 -40.03 13.40
N PRO A 451 30.46 -40.34 12.08
CA PRO A 451 29.71 -39.62 11.05
C PRO A 451 28.44 -40.36 10.59
N ALA A 452 27.38 -39.61 10.28
CA ALA A 452 26.22 -40.13 9.56
C ALA A 452 25.77 -39.15 8.47
N ASP A 453 26.00 -39.61 7.25
CA ASP A 453 25.60 -39.07 5.97
C ASP A 453 24.07 -39.19 5.79
N ARG A 454 23.37 -38.04 5.68
CA ARG A 454 22.20 -37.77 4.79
C ARG A 454 21.38 -36.55 5.22
N ALA A 455 20.97 -35.80 4.20
CA ALA A 455 20.07 -34.62 4.17
C ALA A 455 20.73 -33.27 4.53
N GLU A 456 21.45 -32.71 3.55
CA GLU A 456 21.87 -31.31 3.52
C GLU A 456 20.64 -30.38 3.51
N GLY A 457 20.22 -29.97 4.71
CA GLY A 457 19.57 -28.69 4.88
C GLY A 457 20.53 -27.59 4.44
N ARG A 458 20.06 -26.68 3.60
CA ARG A 458 20.78 -25.43 3.29
C ARG A 458 20.96 -24.65 4.59
N ALA A 459 22.07 -24.89 5.28
CA ALA A 459 22.64 -23.93 6.20
C ALA A 459 22.84 -22.64 5.39
N ALA A 460 22.15 -21.56 5.80
CA ALA A 460 22.26 -20.26 5.18
C ALA A 460 23.75 -19.86 5.13
N ALA A 461 24.32 -19.86 3.92
CA ALA A 461 25.64 -19.31 3.71
C ALA A 461 25.59 -17.83 4.11
N ALA A 462 26.45 -17.43 5.05
CA ALA A 462 26.73 -16.02 5.28
C ALA A 462 27.08 -15.36 3.93
N PRO A 463 26.68 -14.10 3.68
CA PRO A 463 27.04 -13.45 2.42
C PRO A 463 28.56 -13.54 2.22
N ALA A 464 28.96 -13.99 1.03
CA ALA A 464 30.35 -14.28 0.69
C ALA A 464 31.27 -13.04 0.69
N THR A 465 30.75 -11.83 0.92
CA THR A 465 31.48 -10.60 1.29
C THR A 465 30.46 -9.63 1.92
N PRO A 466 30.78 -8.91 3.01
CA PRO A 466 29.89 -7.87 3.56
C PRO A 466 29.57 -6.79 2.52
N PRO A 467 28.35 -6.24 2.47
CA PRO A 467 28.03 -5.12 1.58
C PRO A 467 28.94 -3.92 1.86
N VAL A 468 29.45 -3.28 0.81
CA VAL A 468 30.23 -2.05 0.91
C VAL A 468 29.31 -0.88 0.59
N PHE A 469 29.02 -0.07 1.60
CA PHE A 469 28.15 1.10 1.45
C PHE A 469 28.93 2.32 0.98
N THR A 470 28.31 3.14 0.15
CA THR A 470 28.65 4.55 -0.07
C THR A 470 27.68 5.43 0.71
N VAL A 471 28.07 6.67 0.97
CA VAL A 471 27.17 7.68 1.56
C VAL A 471 26.77 8.68 0.47
N ARG A 472 25.50 9.07 0.45
CA ARG A 472 24.96 10.03 -0.53
C ARG A 472 25.63 11.40 -0.43
N ASP A 473 25.89 11.84 0.79
CA ASP A 473 26.58 13.10 1.06
C ASP A 473 27.95 12.81 1.68
N THR A 474 29.00 13.37 1.10
CA THR A 474 30.29 13.43 1.77
C THR A 474 30.16 14.15 3.10
N ARG A 475 31.12 13.93 4.00
CA ARG A 475 31.15 14.63 5.29
C ARG A 475 31.08 16.15 5.11
N GLU A 476 31.85 16.70 4.18
CA GLU A 476 31.91 18.16 3.94
C GLU A 476 30.59 18.72 3.42
N GLU A 477 29.93 18.01 2.49
CA GLU A 477 28.61 18.36 1.98
C GLU A 477 27.57 18.34 3.11
N TYR A 478 27.57 17.29 3.94
CA TYR A 478 26.63 17.19 5.05
C TYR A 478 26.84 18.31 6.08
N LEU A 479 28.08 18.64 6.46
CA LEU A 479 28.37 19.78 7.34
C LEU A 479 27.92 21.11 6.74
N THR A 480 28.02 21.26 5.42
CA THR A 480 27.54 22.46 4.72
C THR A 480 26.02 22.57 4.79
N LYS A 481 25.29 21.45 4.60
CA LYS A 481 23.84 21.39 4.78
C LYS A 481 23.40 21.70 6.21
N ILE A 482 24.13 21.23 7.22
CA ILE A 482 23.86 21.58 8.62
C ILE A 482 23.95 23.09 8.81
N ARG A 483 25.02 23.74 8.34
CA ARG A 483 25.17 25.20 8.45
C ARG A 483 24.07 25.95 7.70
N ALA A 484 23.64 25.45 6.54
CA ALA A 484 22.51 26.01 5.81
C ALA A 484 21.18 25.85 6.59
N ALA A 485 20.92 24.69 7.19
CA ALA A 485 19.78 24.48 8.07
C ALA A 485 19.82 25.42 9.30
N GLN A 486 20.99 25.62 9.89
CA GLN A 486 21.18 26.59 10.97
C GLN A 486 20.91 28.02 10.50
N GLN A 487 21.30 28.39 9.29
CA GLN A 487 20.97 29.71 8.73
C GLN A 487 19.45 29.90 8.63
N GLN A 488 18.72 28.90 8.14
CA GLN A 488 17.25 28.93 8.11
C GLN A 488 16.63 29.11 9.50
N ILE A 489 17.23 28.47 10.52
CA ILE A 489 16.81 28.63 11.92
C ILE A 489 17.08 30.04 12.44
N HIS A 490 18.26 30.59 12.16
CA HIS A 490 18.63 31.96 12.58
C HIS A 490 17.77 33.04 11.91
N GLU A 491 17.34 32.80 10.68
CA GLU A 491 16.40 33.67 9.95
C GLU A 491 14.96 33.55 10.47
N GLY A 492 14.67 32.56 11.31
CA GLY A 492 13.35 32.33 11.89
C GLY A 492 12.38 31.61 10.96
N ASN A 493 12.86 30.99 9.87
CA ASN A 493 12.04 30.21 8.95
C ASN A 493 11.60 28.87 9.56
N THR A 494 12.38 28.38 10.54
CA THR A 494 12.11 27.15 11.30
C THR A 494 12.84 27.17 12.66
N TYR A 495 12.54 26.23 13.56
CA TYR A 495 13.19 26.06 14.86
C TYR A 495 14.05 24.79 14.95
N GLU A 496 13.64 23.74 14.22
CA GLU A 496 14.33 22.46 14.15
C GLU A 496 14.20 21.90 12.73
N VAL A 497 15.29 21.32 12.21
CA VAL A 497 15.31 20.62 10.92
C VAL A 497 15.87 19.21 11.12
N CYS A 498 15.07 18.18 10.87
CA CYS A 498 15.56 16.80 10.84
C CYS A 498 16.21 16.50 9.49
N LEU A 499 17.48 16.90 9.36
CA LEU A 499 18.28 16.70 8.15
C LEU A 499 18.71 15.23 8.05
N THR A 500 18.62 14.67 6.84
CA THR A 500 18.95 13.26 6.59
C THR A 500 19.87 13.08 5.38
N THR A 501 20.53 11.92 5.34
CA THR A 501 21.30 11.39 4.23
C THR A 501 21.02 9.88 4.09
N ALA A 502 21.64 9.20 3.13
CA ALA A 502 21.46 7.77 2.92
C ALA A 502 22.78 7.05 2.71
N LEU A 503 22.85 5.81 3.21
CA LEU A 503 23.88 4.84 2.88
C LEU A 503 23.33 3.88 1.83
N GLU A 504 24.09 3.64 0.77
CA GLU A 504 23.65 2.86 -0.38
C GLU A 504 24.68 1.77 -0.75
N SER A 505 24.21 0.59 -1.15
CA SER A 505 25.07 -0.51 -1.62
C SER A 505 24.35 -1.30 -2.70
N THR A 506 25.07 -1.87 -3.66
CA THR A 506 24.51 -2.86 -4.60
C THR A 506 25.21 -4.19 -4.40
N VAL A 507 24.43 -5.27 -4.25
CA VAL A 507 24.94 -6.62 -3.98
C VAL A 507 24.34 -7.62 -4.95
N ASP A 508 25.06 -8.69 -5.29
CA ASP A 508 24.57 -9.70 -6.24
C ASP A 508 23.44 -10.56 -5.68
N ALA A 509 23.46 -10.83 -4.38
CA ALA A 509 22.42 -11.57 -3.69
C ALA A 509 22.18 -11.01 -2.29
N PHE A 510 20.92 -10.98 -1.87
CA PHE A 510 20.53 -10.49 -0.56
C PHE A 510 19.46 -11.40 0.07
N ASP A 511 19.82 -12.03 1.19
CA ASP A 511 18.87 -12.75 2.05
C ASP A 511 18.29 -11.77 3.07
N GLY A 512 17.15 -11.17 2.73
CA GLY A 512 16.46 -10.22 3.60
C GLY A 512 15.87 -10.87 4.85
N TRP A 513 15.38 -12.11 4.77
CA TRP A 513 14.77 -12.78 5.92
C TRP A 513 15.80 -13.10 6.99
N SER A 514 16.91 -13.75 6.63
CA SER A 514 17.98 -14.05 7.60
C SER A 514 18.63 -12.77 8.15
N THR A 515 18.72 -11.72 7.32
CA THR A 515 19.21 -10.41 7.77
C THR A 515 18.26 -9.75 8.76
N TYR A 516 16.95 -9.79 8.51
CA TYR A 516 15.93 -9.27 9.43
C TYR A 516 15.99 -9.98 10.78
N ARG A 517 16.07 -11.32 10.80
CA ARG A 517 16.17 -12.08 12.05
C ARG A 517 17.35 -11.64 12.90
N ARG A 518 18.51 -11.43 12.28
CA ARG A 518 19.72 -10.92 12.96
C ARG A 518 19.55 -9.47 13.42
N LEU A 519 18.91 -8.61 12.65
CA LEU A 519 18.62 -7.22 13.04
C LEU A 519 17.68 -7.16 14.24
N ALA A 520 16.56 -7.89 14.19
CA ALA A 520 15.57 -7.94 15.26
C ALA A 520 16.19 -8.43 16.58
N GLU A 521 17.04 -9.46 16.51
CA GLU A 521 17.77 -10.02 17.65
C GLU A 521 18.82 -9.04 18.22
N ALA A 522 19.55 -8.38 17.34
CA ALA A 522 20.64 -7.48 17.72
C ALA A 522 20.15 -6.17 18.33
N ASN A 523 19.06 -5.60 17.81
CA ASN A 523 18.63 -4.25 18.15
C ASN A 523 17.52 -4.22 19.21
N ARG A 524 16.67 -5.27 19.27
CA ARG A 524 15.56 -5.45 20.22
C ARG A 524 14.71 -4.18 20.42
N ALA A 525 13.71 -4.00 19.57
CA ALA A 525 12.89 -2.78 19.50
C ALA A 525 11.38 -3.08 19.58
N PRO A 526 10.55 -2.11 20.01
CA PRO A 526 9.11 -2.30 20.16
C PRO A 526 8.34 -2.42 18.84
N PHE A 527 8.83 -1.84 17.74
CA PHE A 527 8.11 -1.81 16.46
C PHE A 527 8.96 -2.39 15.33
N THR A 528 9.43 -3.62 15.51
CA THR A 528 10.16 -4.35 14.47
C THR A 528 9.20 -4.90 13.42
N LEU A 529 9.61 -4.85 12.15
CA LEU A 529 8.85 -5.47 11.08
C LEU A 529 9.72 -5.97 9.94
N TYR A 530 9.23 -7.02 9.30
CA TYR A 530 9.71 -7.50 8.02
C TYR A 530 8.58 -7.47 7.00
N LEU A 531 8.73 -6.66 5.97
CA LEU A 531 7.83 -6.63 4.83
C LEU A 531 8.57 -7.16 3.61
N ARG A 532 7.91 -8.02 2.85
CA ARG A 532 8.30 -8.43 1.50
C ARG A 532 7.13 -8.16 0.58
N ALA A 533 7.34 -7.52 -0.56
CA ALA A 533 6.31 -7.33 -1.57
C ALA A 533 6.87 -7.40 -2.98
N GLN A 534 6.26 -8.23 -3.80
CA GLN A 534 6.49 -8.23 -5.24
C GLN A 534 5.72 -7.05 -5.84
N VAL A 535 6.44 -6.15 -6.49
CA VAL A 535 5.85 -4.97 -7.14
C VAL A 535 5.93 -5.16 -8.65
N ALA A 536 4.79 -5.06 -9.34
CA ALA A 536 4.79 -5.01 -10.80
C ALA A 536 5.45 -3.70 -11.27
N ARG A 537 6.44 -3.78 -12.16
CA ARG A 537 7.07 -2.59 -12.74
C ARG A 537 6.07 -1.81 -13.60
N ALA A 538 5.81 -0.55 -13.22
CA ALA A 538 5.05 0.37 -14.06
C ALA A 538 5.81 0.61 -15.37
N GLY A 539 5.14 0.40 -16.52
CA GLY A 539 5.72 0.67 -17.84
C GLY A 539 6.29 -0.54 -18.61
N VAL A 540 6.21 -1.77 -18.10
CA VAL A 540 6.43 -2.98 -18.94
C VAL A 540 5.14 -3.32 -19.68
N GLY A 541 4.79 -2.44 -20.62
CA GLY A 541 3.68 -2.62 -21.55
C GLY A 541 4.20 -2.68 -22.98
N ARG A 542 4.93 -3.74 -23.35
CA ARG A 542 5.02 -4.21 -24.75
C ARG A 542 5.23 -5.72 -24.77
N GLY A 543 4.22 -6.43 -25.26
CA GLY A 543 4.30 -7.86 -25.56
C GLY A 543 3.84 -8.74 -24.41
N ALA A 544 2.70 -9.39 -24.61
CA ALA A 544 2.36 -10.60 -23.91
C ALA A 544 3.39 -11.70 -24.23
N GLU A 545 4.29 -11.98 -23.30
CA GLU A 545 5.20 -13.13 -23.28
C GLU A 545 5.34 -13.52 -21.80
N THR A 546 5.09 -14.73 -21.30
CA THR A 546 4.78 -16.06 -21.84
C THR A 546 3.90 -16.80 -20.83
N GLY A 547 2.99 -17.65 -21.30
CA GLY A 547 2.30 -18.60 -20.45
C GLY A 547 3.29 -19.53 -19.71
N SER A 548 2.86 -19.99 -18.53
CA SER A 548 3.64 -20.68 -17.49
C SER A 548 4.49 -19.75 -16.62
N GLY A 549 4.03 -19.51 -15.38
CA GLY A 549 4.78 -19.12 -14.17
C GLY A 549 6.08 -18.33 -14.32
N THR A 550 6.16 -17.37 -15.24
CA THR A 550 7.41 -16.70 -15.59
C THR A 550 7.44 -15.31 -14.97
N GLN A 551 8.54 -15.09 -14.25
CA GLN A 551 8.89 -13.92 -13.44
C GLN A 551 8.53 -12.62 -14.17
N THR A 552 7.63 -11.83 -13.57
CA THR A 552 7.59 -10.40 -13.83
C THR A 552 8.95 -9.84 -13.42
N GLY A 553 9.72 -9.35 -14.40
CA GLY A 553 11.10 -8.90 -14.19
C GLY A 553 11.17 -7.83 -13.09
N GLY A 554 12.06 -8.03 -12.11
CA GLY A 554 12.14 -7.25 -10.89
C GLY A 554 11.92 -8.13 -9.67
N GLY A 555 12.95 -8.32 -8.87
CA GLY A 555 12.82 -8.91 -7.54
C GLY A 555 11.88 -8.13 -6.58
N PRO A 556 11.74 -8.62 -5.35
CA PRO A 556 10.86 -8.05 -4.33
C PRO A 556 11.42 -6.74 -3.75
N VAL A 557 10.52 -5.87 -3.30
CA VAL A 557 10.84 -4.85 -2.28
C VAL A 557 10.84 -5.54 -0.92
N GLN A 558 11.88 -5.32 -0.12
CA GLN A 558 11.98 -5.83 1.24
C GLN A 558 12.29 -4.67 2.21
N ILE A 559 11.52 -4.58 3.29
CA ILE A 559 11.66 -3.55 4.34
C ILE A 559 11.98 -4.28 5.64
N LEU A 560 13.17 -4.03 6.18
CA LEU A 560 13.67 -4.64 7.40
C LEU A 560 13.82 -3.53 8.45
N SER A 561 12.80 -3.33 9.29
CA SER A 561 12.80 -2.25 10.27
C SER A 561 13.05 -2.74 11.69
N THR A 562 13.89 -2.00 12.41
CA THR A 562 14.05 -2.12 13.86
C THR A 562 13.68 -0.82 14.57
N SER A 563 12.53 -0.26 14.16
CA SER A 563 12.07 1.05 14.63
C SER A 563 11.71 1.03 16.12
N PRO A 564 12.15 2.05 16.88
CA PRO A 564 11.72 2.25 18.26
C PRO A 564 10.45 3.09 18.39
N GLU A 565 9.98 3.73 17.31
CA GLU A 565 9.04 4.86 17.41
C GLU A 565 7.68 4.53 16.80
N ARG A 566 6.61 4.70 17.61
CA ARG A 566 5.24 4.70 17.13
C ARG A 566 4.92 6.06 16.53
N PHE A 567 4.47 6.05 15.29
CA PHE A 567 3.94 7.24 14.64
C PHE A 567 2.53 7.55 15.14
N LEU A 568 1.59 6.64 14.91
CA LEU A 568 0.19 6.84 15.25
C LEU A 568 -0.50 5.49 15.48
N SER A 569 -1.15 5.35 16.63
CA SER A 569 -2.15 4.31 16.88
C SER A 569 -3.55 4.91 16.92
N VAL A 570 -4.51 4.19 16.38
CA VAL A 570 -5.93 4.52 16.37
C VAL A 570 -6.68 3.34 16.97
N SER A 571 -7.47 3.56 18.02
CA SER A 571 -8.32 2.50 18.58
C SER A 571 -9.57 2.27 17.72
N SER A 572 -10.09 1.05 17.72
CA SER A 572 -11.43 0.80 17.18
C SER A 572 -12.48 1.45 18.08
N SER A 573 -13.46 2.11 17.47
CA SER A 573 -14.58 2.77 18.15
C SER A 573 -15.55 3.36 17.13
N ALA A 574 -16.85 3.09 17.32
CA ALA A 574 -17.92 3.72 16.53
C ALA A 574 -18.14 5.20 16.91
N ALA A 575 -17.67 5.64 18.08
CA ALA A 575 -17.85 7.01 18.60
C ALA A 575 -16.61 7.91 18.37
N GLY A 576 -15.69 7.50 17.48
CA GLY A 576 -14.36 8.11 17.32
C GLY A 576 -13.33 7.37 18.17
N GLY A 577 -12.27 6.85 17.51
CA GLY A 577 -11.16 6.15 18.15
C GLY A 577 -10.25 7.09 18.94
N TRP A 578 -9.53 6.56 19.92
CA TRP A 578 -8.41 7.27 20.54
C TRP A 578 -7.21 7.25 19.61
N LEU A 579 -6.64 8.42 19.38
CA LEU A 579 -5.38 8.66 18.70
C LEU A 579 -4.26 8.70 19.73
N VAL A 580 -3.16 7.99 19.49
CA VAL A 580 -1.97 7.99 20.34
C VAL A 580 -0.72 8.12 19.47
N THR A 581 0.14 9.07 19.78
CA THR A 581 1.47 9.22 19.16
C THR A 581 2.53 9.33 20.24
N GLU A 582 3.69 8.72 20.00
CA GLU A 582 4.77 8.57 20.98
C GLU A 582 6.11 9.08 20.42
N PRO A 583 6.25 10.40 20.17
CA PRO A 583 7.49 10.96 19.62
C PRO A 583 8.69 10.75 20.53
N ILE A 584 9.83 10.44 19.90
CA ILE A 584 11.11 10.17 20.58
C ILE A 584 12.14 11.23 20.19
N LYS A 585 12.82 11.81 21.19
CA LYS A 585 14.02 12.64 21.00
C LYS A 585 14.97 12.40 22.16
N GLY A 586 16.26 12.32 21.86
CA GLY A 586 17.28 11.95 22.83
C GLY A 586 17.39 10.45 23.08
N THR A 587 18.62 9.96 23.08
CA THR A 587 18.94 8.54 23.26
C THR A 587 20.28 8.43 23.97
N ARG A 588 20.40 7.45 24.88
CA ARG A 588 21.68 7.04 25.46
C ARG A 588 21.84 5.53 25.37
N PRO A 589 23.06 5.00 25.21
CA PRO A 589 23.27 3.56 25.25
C PRO A 589 22.95 3.01 26.65
N ARG A 590 22.75 1.69 26.75
CA ARG A 590 22.74 1.03 28.06
C ARG A 590 24.14 1.02 28.68
N GLY A 591 24.20 1.16 30.00
CA GLY A 591 25.44 1.12 30.75
C GLY A 591 25.95 -0.31 30.95
N ALA A 592 27.28 -0.49 30.92
CA ALA A 592 27.91 -1.78 31.18
C ALA A 592 27.73 -2.29 32.62
N THR A 593 27.31 -1.41 33.55
CA THR A 593 27.01 -1.75 34.94
C THR A 593 25.70 -1.07 35.36
N PRO A 594 24.95 -1.59 36.34
CA PRO A 594 23.69 -0.98 36.80
C PRO A 594 23.83 0.49 37.20
N ASP A 595 24.93 0.87 37.86
CA ASP A 595 25.17 2.25 38.25
C ASP A 595 25.44 3.17 37.06
N LYS A 596 26.25 2.72 36.09
CA LYS A 596 26.46 3.48 34.84
C LYS A 596 25.18 3.59 34.04
N ASP A 597 24.39 2.52 34.02
CA ASP A 597 23.12 2.46 33.29
C ASP A 597 22.12 3.46 33.85
N ARG A 598 21.99 3.52 35.18
CA ARG A 598 21.18 4.52 35.88
C ARG A 598 21.71 5.93 35.65
N ALA A 599 23.02 6.15 35.71
CA ALA A 599 23.61 7.46 35.46
C ALA A 599 23.33 7.96 34.03
N LEU A 600 23.40 7.08 33.01
CA LEU A 600 23.06 7.42 31.63
C LEU A 600 21.57 7.75 31.44
N ALA A 601 20.69 7.04 32.14
CA ALA A 601 19.26 7.36 32.15
C ALA A 601 18.97 8.71 32.83
N GLU A 602 19.63 8.99 33.96
CA GLU A 602 19.54 10.27 34.69
C GLU A 602 20.13 11.43 33.88
N GLU A 603 21.24 11.19 33.16
CA GLU A 603 21.83 12.15 32.23
C GLU A 603 20.84 12.51 31.12
N LEU A 604 20.22 11.51 30.48
CA LEU A 604 19.19 11.76 29.46
C LEU A 604 17.99 12.50 30.04
N ALA A 605 17.52 12.10 31.22
CA ALA A 605 16.39 12.73 31.90
C ALA A 605 16.63 14.21 32.26
N SER A 606 17.89 14.58 32.53
CA SER A 606 18.27 15.92 32.97
C SER A 606 18.82 16.80 31.84
N SER A 607 19.09 16.24 30.67
CA SER A 607 19.63 16.95 29.50
C SER A 607 18.68 18.06 29.01
N PRO A 608 19.08 19.35 29.09
CA PRO A 608 18.25 20.44 28.61
C PRO A 608 18.04 20.41 27.08
N LYS A 609 19.06 20.00 26.31
CA LYS A 609 18.99 19.85 24.84
C LYS A 609 17.94 18.80 24.47
N ASP A 610 18.11 17.56 24.95
CA ASP A 610 17.24 16.44 24.59
C ASP A 610 15.76 16.72 25.00
N ARG A 611 15.55 17.35 26.17
CA ARG A 611 14.21 17.75 26.61
C ARG A 611 13.60 18.85 25.75
N ALA A 612 14.38 19.84 25.34
CA ALA A 612 13.89 20.93 24.49
C ALA A 612 13.43 20.37 23.13
N GLU A 613 14.25 19.55 22.48
CA GLU A 613 13.89 18.87 21.22
C GLU A 613 12.63 18.00 21.38
N ASN A 614 12.56 17.20 22.47
CA ASN A 614 11.39 16.37 22.71
C ASN A 614 10.11 17.19 22.89
N ILE A 615 10.18 18.30 23.64
CA ILE A 615 9.04 19.21 23.85
C ILE A 615 8.62 19.86 22.53
N MET A 616 9.56 20.31 21.71
CA MET A 616 9.27 20.93 20.40
C MET A 616 8.49 19.96 19.50
N ILE A 617 8.96 18.72 19.36
CA ILE A 617 8.25 17.71 18.55
C ILE A 617 6.93 17.27 19.20
N THR A 618 6.87 17.21 20.53
CA THR A 618 5.61 16.92 21.24
C THR A 618 4.57 17.99 20.95
N ASP A 619 4.95 19.26 20.91
CA ASP A 619 4.03 20.35 20.60
C ASP A 619 3.58 20.31 19.13
N LEU A 620 4.48 19.96 18.21
CA LEU A 620 4.11 19.71 16.82
C LEU A 620 3.07 18.57 16.71
N ALA A 621 3.31 17.44 17.38
CA ALA A 621 2.38 16.31 17.40
C ALA A 621 1.02 16.69 18.01
N ARG A 622 1.01 17.53 19.05
CA ARG A 622 -0.24 18.09 19.62
C ARG A 622 -0.98 18.93 18.59
N ASN A 623 -0.27 19.82 17.89
CA ASN A 623 -0.85 20.66 16.85
C ASN A 623 -1.46 19.82 15.72
N ASP A 624 -0.76 18.77 15.29
CA ASP A 624 -1.24 17.90 14.22
C ASP A 624 -2.52 17.16 14.62
N LEU A 625 -2.55 16.52 15.80
CA LEU A 625 -3.74 15.82 16.28
C LEU A 625 -4.90 16.79 16.58
N SER A 626 -4.61 18.03 16.97
CA SER A 626 -5.64 19.02 17.33
C SER A 626 -6.61 19.35 16.18
N ARG A 627 -6.17 19.17 14.93
CA ARG A 627 -6.98 19.48 13.72
C ARG A 627 -8.28 18.68 13.66
N PHE A 628 -8.24 17.43 14.13
CA PHE A 628 -9.38 16.51 14.09
C PHE A 628 -9.71 15.90 15.47
N ALA A 629 -9.09 16.41 16.53
CA ALA A 629 -9.40 16.01 17.90
C ALA A 629 -10.74 16.60 18.35
N ARG A 630 -11.52 15.80 19.09
CA ARG A 630 -12.65 16.30 19.86
C ARG A 630 -12.14 17.35 20.87
N PRO A 631 -12.74 18.55 20.92
CA PRO A 631 -12.32 19.59 21.85
C PRO A 631 -12.26 19.10 23.30
N GLY A 632 -11.18 19.47 24.00
CA GLY A 632 -10.94 19.09 25.40
C GLY A 632 -10.39 17.67 25.63
N THR A 633 -10.17 16.88 24.57
CA THR A 633 -9.61 15.52 24.70
C THR A 633 -8.11 15.42 24.41
N LEU A 634 -7.53 16.44 23.77
CA LEU A 634 -6.11 16.51 23.49
C LEU A 634 -5.31 16.63 24.80
N ALA A 635 -4.47 15.64 25.09
CA ALA A 635 -3.67 15.59 26.31
C ALA A 635 -2.25 15.10 26.02
N THR A 636 -1.27 15.60 26.77
CA THR A 636 0.07 15.03 26.82
C THR A 636 0.19 14.25 28.13
N THR A 637 -0.06 12.94 28.06
CA THR A 637 -0.19 12.08 29.25
C THR A 637 1.16 11.71 29.86
N ARG A 638 2.22 11.74 29.04
CA ARG A 638 3.62 11.54 29.46
C ARG A 638 4.47 12.59 28.76
N VAL A 639 5.33 13.27 29.51
CA VAL A 639 6.23 14.33 29.00
C VAL A 639 7.66 13.96 29.34
N CYS A 640 8.52 13.87 28.32
CA CYS A 640 9.95 13.56 28.45
C CYS A 640 10.23 12.36 29.37
N ALA A 641 9.39 11.33 29.31
CA ALA A 641 9.54 10.14 30.15
C ALA A 641 10.70 9.29 29.61
N ILE A 642 11.54 8.76 30.51
CA ILE A 642 12.61 7.85 30.11
C ILE A 642 12.06 6.42 30.03
N GLU A 643 12.23 5.80 28.87
CA GLU A 643 12.01 4.38 28.64
C GLU A 643 13.35 3.68 28.42
N SER A 644 13.54 2.58 29.15
CA SER A 644 14.73 1.74 29.05
C SER A 644 14.42 0.50 28.23
N TYR A 645 15.03 0.40 27.06
CA TYR A 645 14.97 -0.75 26.16
C TYR A 645 16.21 -1.64 26.34
N PRO A 646 16.25 -2.84 25.76
CA PRO A 646 17.39 -3.74 25.91
C PRO A 646 18.74 -3.14 25.47
N THR A 647 18.73 -2.24 24.49
CA THR A 647 19.95 -1.68 23.88
C THR A 647 20.17 -0.19 24.15
N VAL A 648 19.12 0.56 24.52
CA VAL A 648 19.19 2.02 24.73
C VAL A 648 18.21 2.52 25.80
N HIS A 649 18.47 3.70 26.37
CA HIS A 649 17.47 4.56 27.01
C HIS A 649 16.97 5.59 26.00
N GLN A 650 15.68 5.89 26.01
CA GLN A 650 15.08 6.89 25.14
C GLN A 650 14.14 7.81 25.93
N MET A 651 14.06 9.06 25.49
CA MET A 651 13.09 10.00 26.03
C MET A 651 11.88 10.07 25.10
N VAL A 652 10.72 9.78 25.68
CA VAL A 652 9.44 9.58 25.00
C VAL A 652 8.40 10.50 25.62
N SER A 653 7.61 11.17 24.78
CA SER A 653 6.37 11.82 25.20
C SER A 653 5.18 11.11 24.58
N THR A 654 4.03 11.15 25.24
CA THR A 654 2.79 10.53 24.74
C THR A 654 1.74 11.60 24.58
N VAL A 655 1.25 11.79 23.36
CA VAL A 655 0.13 12.68 23.06
C VAL A 655 -1.08 11.83 22.69
N THR A 656 -2.21 12.12 23.31
CA THR A 656 -3.48 11.44 23.07
C THR A 656 -4.57 12.43 22.69
N ALA A 657 -5.51 11.99 21.86
CA ALA A 657 -6.72 12.74 21.52
C ALA A 657 -7.84 11.78 21.15
N GLN A 658 -9.10 12.14 21.40
CA GLN A 658 -10.23 11.41 20.83
C GLN A 658 -10.51 11.97 19.44
N LEU A 659 -10.57 11.12 18.41
CA LEU A 659 -10.96 11.54 17.07
C LEU A 659 -12.40 12.08 17.08
N GLN A 660 -12.64 13.20 16.40
CA GLN A 660 -13.97 13.76 16.26
C GLN A 660 -14.90 12.76 15.53
N PRO A 661 -16.14 12.53 16.03
CA PRO A 661 -17.09 11.67 15.34
C PRO A 661 -17.36 12.11 13.90
N GLY A 662 -17.42 11.15 12.98
CA GLY A 662 -17.70 11.38 11.56
C GLY A 662 -16.49 11.84 10.73
N VAL A 663 -15.34 12.13 11.34
CA VAL A 663 -14.10 12.41 10.61
C VAL A 663 -13.48 11.09 10.11
N PRO A 664 -13.15 10.97 8.82
CA PRO A 664 -12.39 9.83 8.31
C PRO A 664 -11.04 9.68 9.03
N ARG A 665 -10.70 8.46 9.44
CA ARG A 665 -9.41 8.17 10.10
C ARG A 665 -8.21 8.50 9.20
N ALA A 666 -8.38 8.32 7.89
CA ALA A 666 -7.39 8.69 6.89
C ALA A 666 -7.07 10.20 6.91
N ASP A 667 -8.03 11.08 7.23
CA ASP A 667 -7.79 12.51 7.33
C ASP A 667 -6.97 12.85 8.58
N ALA A 668 -7.23 12.18 9.70
CA ALA A 668 -6.41 12.30 10.91
C ALA A 668 -4.99 11.78 10.69
N LEU A 669 -4.85 10.67 9.96
CA LEU A 669 -3.54 10.15 9.54
C LEU A 669 -2.81 11.16 8.64
N ALA A 670 -3.48 11.70 7.63
CA ALA A 670 -2.93 12.70 6.71
C ALA A 670 -2.48 13.97 7.45
N ALA A 671 -3.26 14.43 8.43
CA ALA A 671 -2.93 15.61 9.24
C ALA A 671 -1.67 15.42 10.10
N ALA A 672 -1.48 14.20 10.64
CA ALA A 672 -0.31 13.84 11.40
C ALA A 672 0.92 13.55 10.53
N PHE A 673 0.71 13.15 9.27
CA PHE A 673 1.78 12.73 8.38
C PHE A 673 2.57 13.92 7.82
N PRO A 674 3.87 13.75 7.51
CA PRO A 674 4.76 12.68 7.99
C PRO A 674 5.11 12.87 9.50
N PRO A 675 5.77 11.87 10.13
CA PRO A 675 6.20 11.96 11.51
C PRO A 675 6.97 13.25 11.82
N GLY A 676 6.52 13.99 12.85
CA GLY A 676 7.12 15.27 13.26
C GLY A 676 8.61 15.15 13.63
N SER A 677 8.98 14.04 14.26
CA SER A 677 10.37 13.71 14.62
C SER A 677 11.31 13.59 13.42
N MET A 678 10.76 13.31 12.23
CA MET A 678 11.48 13.15 10.97
C MET A 678 11.27 14.35 10.03
N THR A 679 10.70 15.46 10.50
CA THR A 679 10.60 16.71 9.73
C THR A 679 11.27 17.84 10.48
N GLY A 680 10.60 18.36 11.50
CA GLY A 680 10.98 19.53 12.28
C GLY A 680 9.82 20.51 12.39
N ALA A 681 10.03 21.65 13.04
CA ALA A 681 8.95 22.56 13.44
C ALA A 681 9.27 24.02 13.06
N PRO A 682 8.36 24.75 12.41
CA PRO A 682 7.03 24.35 11.93
C PRO A 682 7.06 23.41 10.71
N LYS A 683 6.26 22.33 10.73
CA LYS A 683 6.34 21.21 9.79
C LYS A 683 6.37 21.61 8.32
N ILE A 684 5.43 22.46 7.87
CA ILE A 684 5.31 22.82 6.44
C ILE A 684 6.56 23.54 5.95
N SER A 685 6.95 24.64 6.61
CA SER A 685 8.17 25.39 6.27
C SER A 685 9.42 24.51 6.31
N THR A 686 9.56 23.65 7.32
CA THR A 686 10.70 22.74 7.42
C THR A 686 10.74 21.72 6.27
N MET A 687 9.58 21.20 5.82
CA MET A 687 9.55 20.25 4.70
C MET A 687 9.98 20.88 3.38
N ASP A 688 9.70 22.17 3.17
CA ASP A 688 10.15 22.93 2.00
C ASP A 688 11.66 23.17 2.06
N ILE A 689 12.17 23.58 3.23
CA ILE A 689 13.62 23.71 3.48
C ILE A 689 14.36 22.38 3.22
N LEU A 690 13.79 21.25 3.67
CA LEU A 690 14.39 19.93 3.47
C LEU A 690 14.43 19.53 1.98
N GLU A 691 13.46 19.96 1.18
CA GLU A 691 13.44 19.69 -0.26
C GLU A 691 14.63 20.36 -0.96
N ASP A 692 15.03 21.56 -0.51
CA ASP A 692 16.19 22.28 -1.04
C ASP A 692 17.53 21.73 -0.52
N LEU A 693 17.57 21.23 0.71
CA LEU A 693 18.80 20.78 1.36
C LEU A 693 19.17 19.31 1.07
N GLU A 694 18.18 18.42 0.94
CA GLU A 694 18.43 16.99 0.75
C GLU A 694 18.75 16.66 -0.72
N ALA A 695 19.74 15.82 -0.96
CA ALA A 695 20.23 15.52 -2.32
C ALA A 695 19.34 14.52 -3.09
N GLY A 696 18.20 14.12 -2.52
CA GLY A 696 17.29 13.16 -3.13
C GLY A 696 16.20 12.70 -2.16
N PRO A 697 15.17 12.00 -2.68
CA PRO A 697 14.04 11.58 -1.87
C PRO A 697 14.44 10.57 -0.79
N ARG A 698 13.67 10.57 0.30
CA ARG A 698 13.78 9.57 1.38
C ARG A 698 13.10 8.23 1.03
N GLY A 699 12.13 8.26 0.11
CA GLY A 699 11.38 7.06 -0.31
C GLY A 699 10.64 6.41 0.86
N VAL A 700 10.90 5.13 1.11
CA VAL A 700 10.33 4.36 2.23
C VAL A 700 10.84 4.87 3.59
N TYR A 701 12.10 5.32 3.67
CA TYR A 701 12.68 5.83 4.90
C TYR A 701 11.95 7.10 5.37
N SER A 702 11.78 7.26 6.69
CA SER A 702 10.95 8.32 7.31
C SER A 702 9.45 8.27 6.98
N GLY A 703 9.00 7.29 6.18
CA GLY A 703 7.60 6.95 6.03
C GLY A 703 7.06 6.20 7.24
N VAL A 704 5.96 5.47 7.06
CA VAL A 704 5.30 4.69 8.11
C VAL A 704 4.86 3.32 7.60
N ALA A 705 4.80 2.33 8.47
CA ALA A 705 4.27 1.01 8.14
C ALA A 705 3.53 0.38 9.32
N GLY A 706 2.66 -0.58 9.02
CA GLY A 706 1.86 -1.27 10.01
C GLY A 706 0.56 -1.81 9.41
N TYR A 707 -0.53 -1.71 10.18
CA TYR A 707 -1.86 -2.18 9.75
C TYR A 707 -2.93 -1.10 9.89
N LEU A 708 -3.96 -1.23 9.06
CA LEU A 708 -5.21 -0.48 9.08
C LEU A 708 -6.35 -1.50 9.08
N SER A 709 -6.87 -1.81 10.26
CA SER A 709 -7.84 -2.87 10.48
C SER A 709 -9.22 -2.54 9.91
N ALA A 710 -9.99 -3.57 9.56
CA ALA A 710 -11.35 -3.44 9.06
C ALA A 710 -12.35 -2.84 10.08
N ASP A 711 -12.03 -2.86 11.38
CA ASP A 711 -12.82 -2.18 12.42
C ASP A 711 -12.39 -0.72 12.66
N GLY A 712 -11.42 -0.24 11.86
CA GLY A 712 -10.85 1.10 11.96
C GLY A 712 -9.69 1.23 12.95
N ALA A 713 -9.28 0.16 13.67
CA ALA A 713 -8.05 0.21 14.44
C ALA A 713 -6.82 0.36 13.53
N ALA A 714 -5.77 1.00 14.02
CA ALA A 714 -4.47 1.04 13.34
C ALA A 714 -3.33 1.16 14.33
N ASP A 715 -2.16 0.69 13.92
CA ASP A 715 -0.91 0.99 14.58
C ASP A 715 0.20 1.08 13.53
N LEU A 716 0.83 2.24 13.45
CA LEU A 716 1.84 2.57 12.46
C LEU A 716 3.12 3.03 13.16
N ASN A 717 4.25 2.45 12.77
CA ASN A 717 5.57 2.87 13.23
C ASN A 717 6.19 3.90 12.28
N VAL A 718 7.19 4.64 12.75
CA VAL A 718 8.06 5.45 11.90
C VAL A 718 9.11 4.54 11.26
N LEU A 719 9.32 4.60 9.94
CA LEU A 719 10.32 3.81 9.24
C LEU A 719 11.73 4.40 9.37
N ILE A 720 12.27 4.30 10.58
CA ILE A 720 13.66 4.60 10.96
C ILE A 720 14.37 3.33 11.44
N ARG A 721 15.71 3.33 11.40
CA ARG A 721 16.52 2.11 11.61
C ARG A 721 16.03 0.97 10.70
N THR A 722 15.80 1.34 9.44
CA THR A 722 15.16 0.51 8.42
C THR A 722 16.11 0.34 7.25
N LEU A 723 16.45 -0.91 6.94
CA LEU A 723 17.14 -1.27 5.70
C LEU A 723 16.08 -1.59 4.65
N VAL A 724 16.19 -0.96 3.48
CA VAL A 724 15.31 -1.20 2.34
C VAL A 724 16.12 -1.88 1.26
N ALA A 725 15.63 -3.00 0.73
CA ALA A 725 16.27 -3.76 -0.32
C ALA A 725 15.33 -3.89 -1.52
N VAL A 726 15.81 -3.52 -2.70
CA VAL A 726 15.02 -3.44 -3.93
C VAL A 726 15.82 -3.99 -5.10
N PRO A 727 15.19 -4.40 -6.20
CA PRO A 727 15.93 -4.79 -7.41
C PRO A 727 16.79 -3.63 -7.90
N ALA A 728 18.06 -3.88 -8.16
CA ALA A 728 18.94 -2.85 -8.68
C ALA A 728 18.53 -2.47 -10.12
N PRO A 729 18.54 -1.17 -10.47
CA PRO A 729 18.39 -0.75 -11.85
C PRO A 729 19.54 -1.28 -12.71
N SER A 730 19.28 -1.50 -14.00
CA SER A 730 20.33 -1.80 -14.98
C SER A 730 21.26 -0.58 -15.10
N ALA A 731 22.57 -0.79 -15.02
CA ALA A 731 23.52 0.32 -15.14
C ALA A 731 23.45 0.90 -16.57
N ALA A 732 23.28 2.23 -16.68
CA ALA A 732 23.40 2.91 -17.97
C ALA A 732 24.86 2.81 -18.45
N GLY A 733 25.12 2.08 -19.54
CA GLY A 733 26.41 2.11 -20.24
C GLY A 733 27.20 0.81 -20.39
N GLU A 734 26.66 -0.37 -20.07
CA GLU A 734 27.30 -1.62 -20.52
C GLU A 734 27.12 -1.80 -22.06
N PRO A 735 28.20 -1.91 -22.86
CA PRO A 735 28.07 -2.10 -24.30
C PRO A 735 27.54 -3.51 -24.59
N VAL A 736 26.47 -3.59 -25.38
CA VAL A 736 25.93 -4.87 -25.87
C VAL A 736 26.35 -5.04 -27.33
N GLU A 737 27.10 -6.10 -27.62
CA GLU A 737 27.17 -6.63 -28.98
C GLU A 737 25.80 -7.24 -29.34
N SER A 738 25.11 -6.58 -30.29
CA SER A 738 23.88 -7.01 -30.97
C SER A 738 22.56 -7.00 -30.17
N ALA A 739 21.88 -5.84 -30.12
CA ALA A 739 20.42 -5.73 -30.18
C ALA A 739 20.01 -4.29 -30.51
N GLY A 740 18.99 -4.11 -31.36
CA GLY A 740 18.54 -2.83 -31.90
C GLY A 740 17.90 -1.86 -30.87
N PRO A 741 17.45 -0.67 -31.32
CA PRO A 741 17.13 0.43 -30.44
C PRO A 741 15.73 0.28 -29.82
N ALA A 742 15.68 -0.19 -28.57
CA ALA A 742 14.61 0.11 -27.61
C ALA A 742 15.11 -0.24 -26.20
N SER A 743 15.25 0.78 -25.35
CA SER A 743 15.74 0.70 -23.98
C SER A 743 14.80 -0.11 -23.08
N ALA A 744 15.07 -1.41 -22.92
CA ALA A 744 14.50 -2.23 -21.87
C ALA A 744 15.50 -2.32 -20.71
N VAL A 745 15.12 -1.81 -19.54
CA VAL A 745 15.89 -1.98 -18.29
C VAL A 745 15.90 -3.48 -17.95
N ARG A 746 17.01 -4.17 -18.22
CA ARG A 746 17.16 -5.59 -17.86
C ARG A 746 17.24 -5.74 -16.34
N ASP A 747 16.61 -6.79 -15.80
CA ASP A 747 16.83 -7.23 -14.43
C ASP A 747 18.27 -7.77 -14.32
N THR A 748 19.09 -7.13 -13.48
CA THR A 748 20.49 -7.53 -13.29
C THR A 748 20.65 -8.69 -12.31
N GLY A 749 19.56 -9.12 -11.65
CA GLY A 749 19.60 -10.07 -10.54
C GLY A 749 20.20 -9.49 -9.25
N ARG A 750 20.78 -8.28 -9.30
CA ARG A 750 21.38 -7.59 -8.17
C ARG A 750 20.32 -6.87 -7.34
N THR A 751 20.62 -6.67 -6.08
CA THR A 751 19.79 -5.96 -5.10
C THR A 751 20.47 -4.65 -4.69
N HIS A 752 19.76 -3.54 -4.79
CA HIS A 752 20.14 -2.27 -4.20
C HIS A 752 19.64 -2.19 -2.75
N LEU A 753 20.54 -1.83 -1.84
CA LEU A 753 20.28 -1.64 -0.42
C LEU A 753 20.38 -0.16 -0.10
N SER A 754 19.40 0.39 0.58
CA SER A 754 19.41 1.76 1.09
C SER A 754 19.09 1.81 2.58
N LEU A 755 19.84 2.60 3.33
CA LEU A 755 19.66 2.87 4.75
C LEU A 755 19.69 4.38 4.99
N GLY A 756 18.53 4.97 5.24
CA GLY A 756 18.44 6.39 5.60
C GLY A 756 18.87 6.65 7.04
N VAL A 757 19.58 7.75 7.26
CA VAL A 757 20.11 8.17 8.57
C VAL A 757 20.12 9.70 8.67
N GLY A 758 19.95 10.23 9.88
CA GLY A 758 19.88 11.68 10.09
C GLY A 758 19.64 12.06 11.54
N GLY A 759 19.54 13.36 11.78
CA GLY A 759 19.48 13.95 13.11
C GLY A 759 18.72 15.29 13.12
N ALA A 760 18.34 15.72 14.32
CA ALA A 760 17.71 17.03 14.50
C ALA A 760 18.80 18.11 14.53
N ILE A 761 18.65 19.12 13.69
CA ILE A 761 19.53 20.28 13.67
C ILE A 761 18.79 21.43 14.36
N THR A 762 19.44 22.00 15.36
CA THR A 762 18.99 23.18 16.11
C THR A 762 19.99 24.32 15.94
N SER A 763 19.68 25.51 16.46
CA SER A 763 20.63 26.63 16.48
C SER A 763 21.96 26.27 17.17
N ASP A 764 21.91 25.38 18.17
CA ASP A 764 23.02 25.04 19.04
C ASP A 764 23.73 23.75 18.61
N SER A 765 23.27 23.12 17.53
CA SER A 765 23.91 21.92 16.98
C SER A 765 25.36 22.19 16.55
N VAL A 766 26.26 21.28 16.91
CA VAL A 766 27.66 21.33 16.47
C VAL A 766 27.79 20.40 15.26
N PRO A 767 28.09 20.92 14.05
CA PRO A 767 28.02 20.13 12.82
C PRO A 767 28.81 18.81 12.88
N GLU A 768 30.01 18.84 13.48
CA GLU A 768 30.86 17.67 13.64
C GLU A 768 30.25 16.60 14.55
N GLU A 769 29.59 16.99 15.64
CA GLU A 769 28.91 16.08 16.56
C GLU A 769 27.67 15.45 15.91
N GLU A 770 26.91 16.24 15.13
CA GLU A 770 25.74 15.74 14.40
C GLU A 770 26.14 14.73 13.31
N TRP A 771 27.32 14.88 12.68
CA TRP A 771 27.87 13.86 11.78
C TRP A 771 28.25 12.57 12.51
N ASP A 772 28.85 12.68 13.70
CA ASP A 772 29.15 11.51 14.52
C ASP A 772 27.88 10.81 15.03
N GLU A 773 26.79 11.56 15.24
CA GLU A 773 25.47 11.00 15.53
C GLU A 773 24.91 10.20 14.35
N VAL A 774 25.03 10.71 13.11
CA VAL A 774 24.66 9.97 11.88
C VAL A 774 25.38 8.63 11.81
N ARG A 775 26.69 8.61 12.06
CA ARG A 775 27.51 7.38 12.10
C ARG A 775 27.04 6.42 13.18
N THR A 776 26.76 6.94 14.38
CA THR A 776 26.28 6.16 15.53
C THR A 776 24.92 5.53 15.26
N LYS A 777 23.99 6.27 14.63
CA LYS A 777 22.66 5.77 14.26
C LYS A 777 22.72 4.68 13.18
N ALA A 778 23.66 4.78 12.23
CA ALA A 778 23.88 3.76 11.21
C ALA A 778 24.48 2.45 11.77
N HIS A 779 25.30 2.56 12.82
CA HIS A 779 26.11 1.45 13.36
C HIS A 779 25.29 0.20 13.70
N GLY A 780 24.08 0.35 14.27
CA GLY A 780 23.23 -0.79 14.64
C GLY A 780 22.91 -1.71 13.46
N VAL A 781 22.61 -1.14 12.29
CA VAL A 781 22.29 -1.90 11.06
C VAL A 781 23.57 -2.39 10.39
N LEU A 782 24.57 -1.53 10.22
CA LEU A 782 25.83 -1.86 9.54
C LEU A 782 26.59 -3.00 10.23
N ARG A 783 26.64 -3.00 11.57
CA ARG A 783 27.28 -4.07 12.36
C ARG A 783 26.68 -5.44 12.08
N VAL A 784 25.35 -5.52 11.92
CA VAL A 784 24.68 -6.79 11.61
C VAL A 784 24.99 -7.26 10.19
N LEU A 785 25.16 -6.33 9.25
CA LEU A 785 25.58 -6.63 7.88
C LEU A 785 27.08 -7.00 7.78
N GLY A 786 27.86 -6.77 8.84
CA GLY A 786 29.32 -6.90 8.80
C GLY A 786 29.99 -5.76 8.03
N SER A 787 29.27 -4.66 7.79
CA SER A 787 29.72 -3.50 7.03
C SER A 787 30.25 -2.42 7.96
N ALA A 788 31.19 -1.62 7.46
CA ALA A 788 31.62 -0.39 8.10
C ALA A 788 30.81 0.80 7.56
N PHE A 789 30.81 1.91 8.32
CA PHE A 789 30.36 3.19 7.78
C PHE A 789 31.40 3.65 6.73
N PRO A 790 31.00 4.14 5.55
CA PRO A 790 31.94 4.58 4.52
C PRO A 790 32.90 5.65 5.05
N ASP A 791 34.20 5.45 4.82
CA ASP A 791 35.18 6.51 5.00
C ASP A 791 34.92 7.56 3.90
N ALA A 792 34.61 8.79 4.33
CA ALA A 792 34.25 9.91 3.45
C ALA A 792 35.41 10.39 2.58
#